data_AF-A0A939V7F8-F1
#
_entry.id   AF-A0A939V7F8-F1
#
_cell.length_a   1.000
_cell.length_b   1.000
_cell.length_c   1.000
_cell.angle_alpha   90.00
_cell.angle_beta   90.00
_cell.angle_gamma   90.00
#
_symmetry.space_group_name_H-M   'P 1'
#
loop_
_entity.id
_entity.type
_entity.pdbx_description
1 polymer ?
#
loop_
_entity_poly.entity_id
_entity_poly.type
_entity_poly.pdbx_seq_one_letter_code
_entity_poly.pdbx_strand_id
1 'polypeptide(L)'
;MKKSLLSLICALSAVCASAQNYAAIPDTIWGCRYFSYDYDANFPYTYGNKKGYYAASWPTKDKTDMSYYARIPEGHVKCNLVYNPRVNRAINMDVTVTNQTTGRVVYENNITVAKATAGGELTMELIPDMVFTSDTWYKINLRAHDDKYNSAPSRIIQLLFNREVDKPAVAVNEVFMAPSAHNNEWLSTQPYDPNENAYDWAYGEFLYPEEYVLPARYLMCLGGSGYYSGIQSTDGKGTVSALFSAWDNGDTDVNPNLPEYLRSGAVDYNPDGGVKINRFGNEGTGVQSMMFPARWKPGHWVQWLMNARPETVELELPDKNGELQTVKYSNTIMTAWYKMADDPDWYYISTLRQSGTTHLFGHNGEYSFIECFGELGGDLFCRGYMKNRFYRSVGSGTWYNRNYMSGGHYDYNDGQRACRYDYGHGATSLWENCFYIEHGGFGMVNDSSRYVAFPSSYECVDTINLDTKQERINEAFRNANYNQTINDIDDASDNDVKEYAKELVDNVGKVGGYGQEHSADIIAAYNNGSPADIGALRQALKQTALRYNKIRYANITNKQHIGAQRAYLFDNTEGFGLLYVDSSTGIPTLKTADLDREDPRANWMIVRSDKYGTLCVRNLGTGLYINTEAENILSSKPQPLTAFARSGKGFYLGNTSTECVVAAQDGTTSVGRFSATGGQYLLHDNLSMTPGTELVQQVVEECDNPGKFEEYKAMVPDILATPEGVLGYWTMPSEQEQLRTLYDDGNITANKSAELIALIDGATKITADTKQMGAYIILSALEANEGTPALTIGDDNYLSHKATTGKADQIWLGIPKQGGYELTSQGRAVNYLSDNSGTTVSTKPEGEGAPIFFNPQSAGLYSISDVQYGPVAINGNNSTIKTAAKNTEGNNWYIKPAESVKVSLNSGGILSLYLDFDVRIPEGVNVYTLDGFTNGEAQLGIIRDIIPAHTPVILKGESYASILFPIIPAQTISGEETLMKGTLLKKTGLKSKTFYTIAVKSGKPCIALSLTNSVTANQCYIPKEDMDALGLTENQYDLDFDNATAISEVEVSGSRPQSSNTYDLQGRPATESTQGIVIENGKKILK
;
A
#
# COMPACT_ATOMS: atom_id res chain seq x y z
N MET A 1 -6.37 -75.69 38.72
CA MET A 1 -5.60 -76.01 37.49
C MET A 1 -6.57 -76.42 36.40
N LYS A 2 -6.45 -75.86 35.17
CA LYS A 2 -7.33 -76.02 33.99
C LYS A 2 -8.43 -74.96 33.71
N LYS A 3 -8.19 -73.67 33.97
CA LYS A 3 -8.96 -72.57 33.32
C LYS A 3 -8.12 -71.33 32.92
N SER A 4 -6.80 -71.34 33.08
CA SER A 4 -5.93 -70.18 32.76
C SER A 4 -5.05 -70.37 31.51
N LEU A 5 -5.20 -71.46 30.75
CA LEU A 5 -4.34 -71.76 29.59
C LEU A 5 -5.03 -71.52 28.23
N LEU A 6 -6.36 -71.30 28.20
CA LEU A 6 -7.11 -71.09 26.95
C LEU A 6 -7.27 -69.60 26.59
N SER A 7 -7.12 -68.69 27.57
CA SER A 7 -7.12 -67.23 27.33
C SER A 7 -5.78 -66.69 26.81
N LEU A 8 -4.70 -67.48 26.90
CA LEU A 8 -3.37 -67.08 26.40
C LEU A 8 -3.16 -67.42 24.92
N ILE A 9 -3.98 -68.29 24.32
CA ILE A 9 -3.86 -68.68 22.91
C ILE A 9 -4.73 -67.82 21.98
N CYS A 10 -5.79 -67.16 22.50
CA CYS A 10 -6.57 -66.19 21.73
C CYS A 10 -6.02 -64.74 21.79
N ALA A 11 -4.96 -64.49 22.58
CA ALA A 11 -4.28 -63.19 22.65
C ALA A 11 -2.94 -63.15 21.88
N LEU A 12 -2.57 -64.25 21.21
CA LEU A 12 -1.28 -64.41 20.51
C LEU A 12 -1.42 -64.59 18.99
N SER A 13 -2.58 -64.24 18.42
CA SER A 13 -2.83 -64.29 16.97
C SER A 13 -3.52 -63.04 16.39
N ALA A 14 -3.48 -61.90 17.10
CA ALA A 14 -3.90 -60.60 16.57
C ALA A 14 -2.77 -59.56 16.52
N VAL A 15 -1.51 -60.01 16.47
CA VAL A 15 -0.39 -59.22 15.93
C VAL A 15 0.15 -59.97 14.71
N CYS A 16 -0.75 -60.36 13.81
CA CYS A 16 -0.39 -60.50 12.42
C CYS A 16 -0.44 -59.08 11.85
N ALA A 17 0.65 -58.70 11.20
CA ALA A 17 0.78 -57.50 10.39
C ALA A 17 -0.57 -57.11 9.77
N SER A 18 -1.03 -55.88 10.01
CA SER A 18 -1.79 -55.19 8.99
C SER A 18 -0.83 -55.06 7.81
N ALA A 19 -0.80 -56.11 6.99
CA ALA A 19 -0.15 -56.10 5.71
C ALA A 19 -0.71 -54.89 4.97
N GLN A 20 0.22 -54.02 4.56
CA GLN A 20 0.08 -52.95 3.59
C GLN A 20 -0.87 -53.43 2.47
N ASN A 21 -2.16 -53.08 2.55
CA ASN A 21 -3.15 -53.47 1.56
C ASN A 21 -3.29 -52.43 0.44
N TYR A 22 -2.43 -51.40 0.44
CA TYR A 22 -2.26 -50.50 -0.69
C TYR A 22 -1.05 -50.93 -1.53
N ALA A 23 -1.17 -50.83 -2.85
CA ALA A 23 -0.03 -51.05 -3.75
C ALA A 23 0.97 -49.90 -3.54
N ALA A 24 2.06 -50.17 -2.81
CA ALA A 24 3.07 -49.16 -2.53
C ALA A 24 3.81 -48.78 -3.82
N ILE A 25 3.68 -47.52 -4.22
CA ILE A 25 4.42 -46.96 -5.36
C ILE A 25 5.69 -46.29 -4.79
N PRO A 26 6.90 -46.70 -5.20
CA PRO A 26 8.13 -46.16 -4.65
C PRO A 26 8.56 -44.85 -5.33
N ASP A 27 9.02 -43.87 -4.55
CA ASP A 27 9.73 -42.68 -5.05
C ASP A 27 11.04 -42.45 -4.30
N THR A 28 11.99 -41.77 -4.95
CA THR A 28 13.30 -41.48 -4.40
C THR A 28 13.57 -39.98 -4.38
N ILE A 29 13.88 -39.45 -3.20
CA ILE A 29 14.50 -38.13 -3.03
C ILE A 29 15.96 -38.33 -2.64
N TRP A 30 16.88 -37.73 -3.40
CA TRP A 30 18.32 -37.93 -3.19
C TRP A 30 18.86 -37.11 -2.03
N GLY A 31 19.81 -37.67 -1.29
CA GLY A 31 20.39 -37.07 -0.09
C GLY A 31 21.05 -35.71 -0.34
N CYS A 32 21.50 -35.44 -1.57
CA CYS A 32 22.02 -34.14 -1.98
C CYS A 32 20.97 -33.03 -2.10
N ARG A 33 19.68 -33.28 -1.86
CA ARG A 33 18.59 -32.29 -1.96
C ARG A 33 18.26 -31.66 -0.60
N TYR A 34 19.22 -30.99 0.04
CA TYR A 34 19.07 -30.47 1.40
C TYR A 34 19.46 -29.01 1.55
N PHE A 35 18.90 -28.38 2.58
CA PHE A 35 19.39 -27.14 3.18
C PHE A 35 19.94 -27.45 4.56
N SER A 36 20.89 -26.65 5.04
CA SER A 36 21.39 -26.78 6.40
C SER A 36 21.47 -25.44 7.09
N TYR A 37 21.17 -25.47 8.39
CA TYR A 37 21.00 -24.29 9.21
C TYR A 37 21.80 -24.43 10.50
N ASP A 38 22.57 -23.40 10.82
CA ASP A 38 23.28 -23.30 12.09
C ASP A 38 22.39 -22.51 13.06
N TYR A 39 21.86 -23.20 14.06
CA TYR A 39 20.94 -22.59 15.00
C TYR A 39 21.64 -21.79 16.11
N ASP A 40 22.96 -21.96 16.33
CA ASP A 40 23.71 -21.10 17.24
C ASP A 40 23.96 -19.73 16.60
N ALA A 41 24.27 -19.71 15.30
CA ALA A 41 24.44 -18.47 14.54
C ALA A 41 23.13 -17.86 14.04
N ASN A 42 22.01 -18.57 14.18
CA ASN A 42 20.72 -18.22 13.60
C ASN A 42 20.83 -17.90 12.09
N PHE A 43 21.57 -18.74 11.34
CA PHE A 43 21.99 -18.41 9.97
C PHE A 43 22.09 -19.65 9.05
N PRO A 44 21.75 -19.52 7.74
CA PRO A 44 21.99 -20.58 6.76
C PRO A 44 23.47 -21.00 6.69
N TYR A 45 23.75 -22.29 6.77
CA TYR A 45 25.13 -22.80 6.81
C TYR A 45 25.64 -23.25 5.43
N THR A 46 24.97 -24.22 4.81
CA THR A 46 25.26 -24.70 3.46
C THR A 46 24.02 -25.33 2.84
N TYR A 47 24.11 -25.73 1.59
CA TYR A 47 23.06 -26.43 0.86
C TYR A 47 23.67 -27.55 0.01
N GLY A 48 22.81 -28.46 -0.45
CA GLY A 48 23.19 -29.58 -1.26
C GLY A 48 23.41 -29.27 -2.75
N ASN A 49 23.35 -30.28 -3.61
CA ASN A 49 23.59 -30.11 -5.04
C ASN A 49 22.26 -30.11 -5.83
N LYS A 50 22.12 -29.12 -6.72
CA LYS A 50 20.97 -28.96 -7.63
C LYS A 50 20.91 -29.97 -8.79
N LYS A 51 22.02 -30.65 -9.13
CA LYS A 51 22.10 -31.62 -10.23
C LYS A 51 22.68 -32.96 -9.75
N GLY A 52 22.04 -34.05 -10.16
CA GLY A 52 22.55 -35.42 -10.01
C GLY A 52 21.92 -36.27 -8.91
N TYR A 53 22.54 -37.44 -8.69
CA TYR A 53 22.04 -38.57 -7.92
C TYR A 53 23.11 -39.02 -6.91
N TYR A 54 23.41 -38.17 -5.92
CA TYR A 54 24.56 -38.33 -5.06
C TYR A 54 24.20 -38.28 -3.58
N ALA A 55 25.03 -38.93 -2.74
CA ALA A 55 24.92 -38.86 -1.30
C ALA A 55 25.53 -37.57 -0.73
N ALA A 56 24.82 -36.92 0.19
CA ALA A 56 25.27 -35.77 0.95
C ALA A 56 26.09 -36.20 2.17
N SER A 57 27.22 -35.56 2.40
CA SER A 57 27.93 -35.67 3.67
C SER A 57 27.17 -34.91 4.75
N TRP A 58 27.08 -35.47 5.95
CA TRP A 58 26.56 -34.72 7.09
C TRP A 58 27.49 -33.53 7.41
N PRO A 59 26.96 -32.32 7.69
CA PRO A 59 27.76 -31.15 8.05
C PRO A 59 28.77 -31.45 9.16
N THR A 60 30.04 -31.10 9.01
CA THR A 60 31.07 -31.35 10.04
C THR A 60 31.04 -30.34 11.20
N LYS A 61 29.94 -29.59 11.31
CA LYS A 61 29.71 -28.59 12.33
C LYS A 61 28.70 -29.16 13.33
N ASP A 62 29.01 -29.04 14.61
CA ASP A 62 28.04 -29.31 15.67
C ASP A 62 26.84 -28.37 15.52
N LYS A 63 25.71 -28.70 16.16
CA LYS A 63 24.55 -27.80 16.21
C LYS A 63 24.00 -27.36 14.85
N THR A 64 24.00 -28.28 13.89
CA THR A 64 23.51 -28.02 12.53
C THR A 64 22.32 -28.91 12.21
N ASP A 65 21.28 -28.29 11.67
CA ASP A 65 20.12 -28.97 11.13
C ASP A 65 20.32 -29.29 9.67
N MET A 66 19.82 -30.44 9.22
CA MET A 66 19.76 -30.84 7.82
C MET A 66 18.30 -31.03 7.42
N SER A 67 17.79 -30.14 6.56
CA SER A 67 16.39 -30.07 6.17
C SER A 67 16.19 -30.53 4.72
N TYR A 68 15.21 -31.40 4.53
CA TYR A 68 14.71 -31.84 3.22
C TYR A 68 13.29 -31.34 3.03
N TYR A 69 13.00 -30.69 1.92
CA TYR A 69 11.65 -30.27 1.57
C TYR A 69 11.08 -31.21 0.51
N ALA A 70 10.00 -31.89 0.86
CA ALA A 70 9.32 -32.86 0.02
C ALA A 70 7.84 -32.52 -0.12
N ARG A 71 7.33 -32.45 -1.35
CA ARG A 71 5.90 -32.37 -1.62
C ARG A 71 5.30 -33.76 -1.55
N ILE A 72 4.65 -34.07 -0.43
CA ILE A 72 4.10 -35.39 -0.13
C ILE A 72 2.60 -35.37 -0.46
N PRO A 73 2.06 -36.36 -1.20
CA PRO A 73 0.64 -36.41 -1.51
C PRO A 73 -0.21 -36.71 -0.27
N GLU A 74 -1.50 -36.36 -0.33
CA GLU A 74 -2.49 -36.82 0.66
C GLU A 74 -2.64 -38.34 0.60
N GLY A 75 -2.68 -38.99 1.77
CA GLY A 75 -2.82 -40.44 1.92
C GLY A 75 -1.73 -41.10 2.77
N HIS A 76 -1.75 -42.43 2.82
CA HIS A 76 -0.74 -43.26 3.48
C HIS A 76 0.63 -43.17 2.79
N VAL A 77 1.65 -42.79 3.57
CA VAL A 77 3.04 -42.69 3.11
C VAL A 77 3.99 -43.18 4.21
N LYS A 78 5.01 -43.94 3.80
CA LYS A 78 6.16 -44.36 4.60
C LYS A 78 7.46 -43.83 3.99
N CYS A 79 8.46 -43.48 4.80
CA CYS A 79 9.78 -43.07 4.31
C CYS A 79 10.91 -43.83 5.03
N ASN A 80 11.83 -44.43 4.25
CA ASN A 80 13.08 -44.99 4.76
C ASN A 80 14.28 -44.09 4.40
N LEU A 81 15.26 -43.98 5.29
CA LEU A 81 16.53 -43.30 5.05
C LEU A 81 17.61 -44.33 4.67
N VAL A 82 18.27 -44.11 3.53
CA VAL A 82 19.47 -44.85 3.11
C VAL A 82 20.69 -43.99 3.44
N TYR A 83 21.65 -44.53 4.19
CA TYR A 83 22.77 -43.77 4.75
C TYR A 83 24.05 -44.59 4.89
N ASN A 84 25.20 -43.93 5.02
CA ASN A 84 26.45 -44.54 5.49
C ASN A 84 26.64 -44.20 6.98
N PRO A 85 26.94 -45.18 7.85
CA PRO A 85 27.26 -44.89 9.24
C PRO A 85 28.67 -44.27 9.37
N ARG A 86 28.95 -43.65 10.52
CA ARG A 86 30.33 -43.42 10.96
C ARG A 86 30.82 -44.70 11.64
N VAL A 87 31.92 -45.28 11.17
CA VAL A 87 32.44 -46.55 11.69
C VAL A 87 32.70 -46.43 13.20
N ASN A 88 32.21 -47.41 13.97
CA ASN A 88 32.30 -47.48 15.43
C ASN A 88 31.62 -46.33 16.20
N ARG A 89 30.67 -45.62 15.58
CA ARG A 89 29.81 -44.61 16.24
C ARG A 89 28.35 -45.03 16.14
N ALA A 90 27.60 -44.86 17.23
CA ALA A 90 26.14 -45.00 17.21
C ALA A 90 25.52 -43.75 16.57
N ILE A 91 24.34 -43.90 15.97
CA ILE A 91 23.55 -42.77 15.51
C ILE A 91 22.52 -42.44 16.59
N ASN A 92 22.39 -41.16 16.92
CA ASN A 92 21.34 -40.61 17.77
C ASN A 92 20.88 -39.29 17.14
N MET A 93 19.72 -39.30 16.50
CA MET A 93 19.24 -38.22 15.63
C MET A 93 17.75 -37.99 15.82
N ASP A 94 17.37 -36.74 16.02
CA ASP A 94 15.97 -36.30 16.04
C ASP A 94 15.47 -36.06 14.62
N VAL A 95 14.22 -36.44 14.39
CA VAL A 95 13.49 -36.24 13.14
C VAL A 95 12.21 -35.50 13.45
N THR A 96 11.98 -34.40 12.75
CA THR A 96 10.73 -33.64 12.82
C THR A 96 10.19 -33.46 11.41
N VAL A 97 8.89 -33.71 11.22
CA VAL A 97 8.19 -33.48 9.94
C VAL A 97 7.13 -32.42 10.16
N THR A 98 7.25 -31.32 9.45
CA THR A 98 6.37 -30.15 9.61
C THR A 98 5.65 -29.85 8.30
N ASN A 99 4.33 -29.74 8.35
CA ASN A 99 3.52 -29.26 7.24
C ASN A 99 3.80 -27.76 7.04
N GLN A 100 4.39 -27.37 5.90
CA GLN A 100 4.82 -25.98 5.68
C GLN A 100 3.65 -25.02 5.42
N THR A 101 2.50 -25.52 4.96
CA THR A 101 1.28 -24.72 4.81
C THR A 101 0.68 -24.30 6.16
N THR A 102 0.71 -25.19 7.16
CA THR A 102 0.04 -24.94 8.45
C THR A 102 0.99 -24.66 9.61
N GLY A 103 2.30 -24.84 9.41
CA GLY A 103 3.32 -24.79 10.47
C GLY A 103 3.24 -25.93 11.48
N ARG A 104 2.30 -26.88 11.33
CA ARG A 104 2.07 -27.95 12.30
C ARG A 104 3.09 -29.07 12.16
N VAL A 105 3.70 -29.46 13.27
CA VAL A 105 4.48 -30.70 13.38
C VAL A 105 3.51 -31.88 13.30
N VAL A 106 3.70 -32.73 12.29
CA VAL A 106 2.86 -33.92 12.05
C VAL A 106 3.52 -35.22 12.52
N TYR A 107 4.84 -35.22 12.65
CA TYR A 107 5.61 -36.34 13.19
C TYR A 107 6.89 -35.84 13.85
N GLU A 108 7.23 -36.43 14.98
CA GLU A 108 8.47 -36.18 15.70
C GLU A 108 8.94 -37.48 16.36
N ASN A 109 10.23 -37.77 16.25
CA ASN A 109 10.81 -38.97 16.87
C ASN A 109 12.33 -38.80 17.11
N ASN A 110 12.85 -39.51 18.11
CA ASN A 110 14.28 -39.70 18.30
C ASN A 110 14.69 -41.08 17.77
N ILE A 111 15.61 -41.12 16.81
CA ILE A 111 16.09 -42.36 16.23
C ILE A 111 17.49 -42.70 16.74
N THR A 112 17.59 -43.84 17.42
CA THR A 112 18.85 -44.41 17.89
C THR A 112 19.19 -45.68 17.12
N VAL A 113 20.38 -45.72 16.50
CA VAL A 113 20.91 -46.92 15.83
C VAL A 113 22.25 -47.32 16.44
N ALA A 114 22.41 -48.60 16.75
CA ALA A 114 23.64 -49.14 17.31
C ALA A 114 24.85 -48.93 16.38
N LYS A 115 26.06 -48.91 16.96
CA LYS A 115 27.30 -48.70 16.19
C LYS A 115 27.48 -49.74 15.07
N ALA A 116 27.79 -49.27 13.87
CA ALA A 116 28.16 -50.13 12.75
C ALA A 116 29.67 -50.40 12.74
N THR A 117 30.07 -51.65 12.47
CA THR A 117 31.47 -52.07 12.40
C THR A 117 32.11 -51.91 11.01
N ALA A 118 31.31 -51.55 9.99
CA ALA A 118 31.73 -51.27 8.62
C ALA A 118 30.97 -50.06 8.05
N GLY A 119 31.56 -49.38 7.06
CA GLY A 119 31.06 -48.11 6.50
C GLY A 119 30.13 -48.23 5.28
N GLY A 120 29.48 -49.37 5.07
CA GLY A 120 28.60 -49.62 3.89
C GLY A 120 27.25 -48.90 3.97
N GLU A 121 26.46 -48.98 2.88
CA GLU A 121 25.09 -48.46 2.86
C GLU A 121 24.18 -49.27 3.79
N LEU A 122 23.41 -48.58 4.62
CA LEU A 122 22.42 -49.14 5.52
C LEU A 122 21.08 -48.43 5.29
N THR A 123 19.98 -49.08 5.69
CA THR A 123 18.63 -48.52 5.60
C THR A 123 17.95 -48.56 6.96
N MET A 124 17.24 -47.48 7.30
CA MET A 124 16.44 -47.36 8.52
C MET A 124 15.10 -46.72 8.21
N GLU A 125 14.07 -47.02 9.00
CA GLU A 125 12.79 -46.33 8.92
C GLU A 125 12.95 -44.90 9.46
N LEU A 126 12.58 -43.90 8.67
CA LEU A 126 12.66 -42.48 9.04
C LEU A 126 11.28 -41.98 9.49
N ILE A 127 10.26 -42.28 8.68
CA ILE A 127 8.86 -41.96 8.92
C ILE A 127 8.09 -43.29 8.80
N PRO A 128 7.33 -43.71 9.84
CA PRO A 128 6.51 -44.91 9.77
C PRO A 128 5.38 -44.73 8.75
N ASP A 129 4.65 -45.81 8.43
CA ASP A 129 3.43 -45.67 7.65
C ASP A 129 2.40 -44.81 8.42
N MET A 130 2.07 -43.64 7.86
CA MET A 130 1.14 -42.70 8.45
C MET A 130 0.38 -41.91 7.37
N VAL A 131 -0.74 -41.30 7.77
CA VAL A 131 -1.59 -40.52 6.86
C VAL A 131 -1.16 -39.06 6.82
N PHE A 132 -0.85 -38.56 5.63
CA PHE A 132 -0.69 -37.13 5.35
C PHE A 132 -2.03 -36.56 4.89
N THR A 133 -2.49 -35.49 5.53
CA THR A 133 -3.86 -34.96 5.34
C THR A 133 -4.01 -33.97 4.18
N SER A 134 -2.94 -33.69 3.42
CA SER A 134 -2.96 -32.69 2.35
C SER A 134 -1.78 -32.88 1.40
N ASP A 135 -2.00 -32.65 0.10
CA ASP A 135 -0.96 -32.66 -0.93
C ASP A 135 -0.16 -31.33 -0.94
N THR A 136 0.84 -31.21 -0.07
CA THR A 136 1.63 -29.98 0.14
C THR A 136 3.11 -30.26 0.44
N TRP A 137 3.90 -29.20 0.62
CA TRP A 137 5.29 -29.27 1.08
C TRP A 137 5.39 -29.60 2.57
N TYR A 138 6.28 -30.54 2.87
CA TYR A 138 6.67 -30.93 4.22
C TYR A 138 8.18 -30.75 4.38
N LYS A 139 8.58 -30.15 5.51
CA LYS A 139 9.98 -30.09 5.93
C LYS A 139 10.29 -31.30 6.79
N ILE A 140 11.21 -32.14 6.32
CA ILE A 140 11.80 -33.25 7.08
C ILE A 140 13.12 -32.72 7.63
N ASN A 141 13.14 -32.36 8.91
CA ASN A 141 14.31 -31.86 9.60
C ASN A 141 15.03 -33.00 10.32
N LEU A 142 16.34 -33.10 10.14
CA LEU A 142 17.22 -34.06 10.78
C LEU A 142 18.23 -33.30 11.65
N ARG A 143 18.33 -33.66 12.93
CA ARG A 143 19.25 -33.05 13.90
C ARG A 143 19.98 -34.11 14.71
N ALA A 144 21.28 -33.94 14.96
CA ALA A 144 21.97 -34.80 15.92
C ALA A 144 21.43 -34.51 17.34
N HIS A 145 20.93 -35.53 18.04
CA HIS A 145 20.21 -35.33 19.32
C HIS A 145 21.06 -34.73 20.44
N ASP A 146 22.36 -35.07 20.47
CA ASP A 146 23.32 -34.53 21.42
C ASP A 146 24.06 -33.29 20.86
N ASP A 147 23.53 -32.73 19.78
CA ASP A 147 24.07 -31.59 19.04
C ASP A 147 25.47 -31.82 18.46
N LYS A 148 25.97 -33.06 18.46
CA LYS A 148 27.30 -33.41 17.96
C LYS A 148 27.20 -34.05 16.59
N TYR A 149 27.92 -33.49 15.61
CA TYR A 149 27.88 -34.04 14.24
C TYR A 149 28.34 -35.50 14.13
N ASN A 150 29.13 -35.96 15.12
CA ASN A 150 29.62 -37.35 15.19
C ASN A 150 28.56 -38.38 15.61
N SER A 151 27.41 -37.93 16.13
CA SER A 151 26.26 -38.77 16.47
C SER A 151 25.25 -38.91 15.33
N ALA A 152 25.53 -38.28 14.19
CA ALA A 152 24.76 -38.41 12.96
C ALA A 152 25.43 -39.36 11.95
N PRO A 153 24.71 -39.79 10.89
CA PRO A 153 25.30 -40.51 9.77
C PRO A 153 26.53 -39.81 9.19
N SER A 154 27.42 -40.56 8.52
CA SER A 154 28.52 -39.94 7.77
C SER A 154 28.01 -39.34 6.46
N ARG A 155 27.09 -40.04 5.79
CA ARG A 155 26.43 -39.59 4.55
C ARG A 155 24.97 -40.01 4.52
N ILE A 156 24.12 -39.19 3.93
CA ILE A 156 22.75 -39.52 3.55
C ILE A 156 22.70 -39.72 2.05
N ILE A 157 22.16 -40.85 1.61
CA ILE A 157 22.17 -41.28 0.21
C ILE A 157 20.84 -40.98 -0.43
N GLN A 158 19.74 -41.46 0.18
CA GLN A 158 18.38 -41.34 -0.35
C GLN A 158 17.34 -41.34 0.79
N LEU A 159 16.22 -40.68 0.52
CA LEU A 159 14.94 -40.88 1.20
C LEU A 159 14.04 -41.66 0.24
N LEU A 160 13.62 -42.86 0.66
CA LEU A 160 12.79 -43.79 -0.12
C LEU A 160 11.35 -43.74 0.39
N PHE A 161 10.47 -43.15 -0.40
CA PHE A 161 9.05 -43.03 -0.09
C PHE A 161 8.26 -44.19 -0.67
N ASN A 162 7.28 -44.68 0.09
CA ASN A 162 6.29 -45.66 -0.35
C ASN A 162 4.91 -45.11 -0.06
N ARG A 163 4.12 -44.84 -1.11
CA ARG A 163 2.82 -44.15 -1.03
C ARG A 163 1.69 -44.99 -1.61
N GLU A 164 0.46 -44.70 -1.21
CA GLU A 164 -0.73 -45.40 -1.70
C GLU A 164 -1.36 -44.78 -2.96
N VAL A 165 -1.17 -43.48 -3.19
CA VAL A 165 -1.80 -42.74 -4.29
C VAL A 165 -0.85 -42.54 -5.47
N ASP A 166 -1.37 -42.30 -6.68
CA ASP A 166 -0.58 -42.18 -7.92
C ASP A 166 0.29 -40.90 -8.05
N LYS A 167 0.13 -39.93 -7.15
CA LYS A 167 0.93 -38.68 -7.15
C LYS A 167 2.29 -38.88 -6.44
N PRO A 168 3.45 -38.60 -7.06
CA PRO A 168 4.77 -38.86 -6.47
C PRO A 168 5.13 -37.94 -5.30
N ALA A 169 5.91 -38.45 -4.34
CA ALA A 169 6.67 -37.59 -3.44
C ALA A 169 7.84 -36.98 -4.22
N VAL A 170 7.96 -35.65 -4.23
CA VAL A 170 9.01 -34.95 -5.01
C VAL A 170 9.74 -33.91 -4.16
N ALA A 171 11.01 -33.66 -4.47
CA ALA A 171 11.76 -32.51 -3.98
C ALA A 171 11.83 -31.42 -5.06
N VAL A 172 12.30 -30.22 -4.71
CA VAL A 172 12.55 -29.14 -5.68
C VAL A 172 13.53 -29.58 -6.76
N ASN A 173 13.16 -29.31 -8.02
CA ASN A 173 13.98 -29.65 -9.16
C ASN A 173 14.89 -28.47 -9.56
N GLU A 174 16.19 -28.75 -9.68
CA GLU A 174 17.22 -27.88 -10.30
C GLU A 174 17.43 -26.45 -9.77
N VAL A 175 16.57 -25.92 -8.87
CA VAL A 175 16.68 -24.55 -8.31
C VAL A 175 16.41 -24.54 -6.80
N PHE A 176 17.36 -24.01 -6.03
CA PHE A 176 17.26 -23.86 -4.57
C PHE A 176 16.96 -22.42 -4.13
N MET A 177 17.01 -21.48 -5.07
CA MET A 177 16.57 -20.11 -4.85
C MET A 177 15.07 -20.08 -4.52
N ALA A 178 14.66 -19.11 -3.71
CA ALA A 178 13.25 -18.82 -3.55
C ALA A 178 12.71 -18.20 -4.85
N PRO A 179 11.47 -18.50 -5.26
CA PRO A 179 10.86 -17.84 -6.41
C PRO A 179 10.85 -16.33 -6.20
N SER A 180 11.19 -15.54 -7.23
CA SER A 180 11.15 -14.08 -7.11
C SER A 180 9.70 -13.62 -7.17
N ALA A 181 9.28 -12.82 -6.20
CA ALA A 181 7.94 -12.24 -6.13
C ALA A 181 7.97 -10.79 -6.61
N HIS A 182 6.93 -10.34 -7.30
CA HIS A 182 6.81 -9.00 -7.90
C HIS A 182 5.48 -8.34 -7.49
N ASN A 183 5.56 -7.07 -7.11
CA ASN A 183 4.39 -6.19 -7.10
C ASN A 183 4.48 -5.34 -8.37
N ASN A 184 3.65 -5.68 -9.34
CA ASN A 184 3.55 -5.08 -10.67
C ASN A 184 2.44 -4.03 -10.73
N GLU A 185 2.35 -3.32 -11.86
CA GLU A 185 1.24 -2.42 -12.21
C GLU A 185 0.88 -1.46 -11.06
N TRP A 186 1.86 -0.67 -10.61
CA TRP A 186 1.61 0.34 -9.59
C TRP A 186 0.68 1.43 -10.14
N LEU A 187 -0.60 1.38 -9.77
CA LEU A 187 -1.65 2.30 -10.21
C LEU A 187 -2.17 3.17 -9.09
N SER A 188 -2.78 4.30 -9.45
CA SER A 188 -3.56 5.11 -8.53
C SER A 188 -5.04 4.95 -8.81
N THR A 189 -5.83 4.90 -7.75
CA THR A 189 -7.27 5.08 -7.84
C THR A 189 -7.69 6.54 -7.69
N GLN A 190 -6.74 7.46 -7.42
CA GLN A 190 -7.06 8.88 -7.25
C GLN A 190 -7.73 9.44 -8.50
N PRO A 191 -8.79 10.26 -8.35
CA PRO A 191 -9.41 10.94 -9.48
C PRO A 191 -8.36 11.70 -10.28
N TYR A 192 -8.50 11.64 -11.61
CA TYR A 192 -7.68 12.38 -12.57
C TYR A 192 -6.22 11.91 -12.67
N ASP A 193 -5.81 10.88 -11.92
CA ASP A 193 -4.51 10.25 -12.14
C ASP A 193 -4.43 9.72 -13.58
N PRO A 194 -3.38 10.04 -14.34
CA PRO A 194 -3.31 9.69 -15.75
C PRO A 194 -3.12 8.18 -16.00
N ASN A 195 -2.62 7.41 -15.00
CA ASN A 195 -2.33 5.97 -15.09
C ASN A 195 -1.64 5.50 -16.39
N GLU A 196 -0.83 6.38 -16.98
CA GLU A 196 -0.10 6.13 -18.22
C GLU A 196 1.36 6.60 -18.10
N ASN A 197 2.11 6.48 -19.20
CA ASN A 197 3.47 6.99 -19.31
C ASN A 197 3.52 8.54 -19.26
N ALA A 198 3.33 9.10 -18.06
CA ALA A 198 3.09 10.53 -17.86
C ALA A 198 3.62 11.07 -16.52
N TYR A 199 4.61 10.41 -15.90
CA TYR A 199 5.17 10.87 -14.62
C TYR A 199 6.69 11.09 -14.70
N ASP A 200 7.16 12.26 -14.26
CA ASP A 200 8.58 12.62 -14.28
C ASP A 200 9.30 12.29 -12.99
N TRP A 201 8.58 12.07 -11.89
CA TRP A 201 9.17 11.61 -10.63
C TRP A 201 8.46 10.36 -10.10
N ALA A 202 9.25 9.48 -9.50
CA ALA A 202 8.78 8.31 -8.77
C ALA A 202 9.43 8.26 -7.39
N TYR A 203 8.60 8.05 -6.37
CA TYR A 203 9.00 7.98 -4.97
C TYR A 203 8.40 6.74 -4.30
N GLY A 204 9.12 6.16 -3.33
CA GLY A 204 8.56 5.16 -2.43
C GLY A 204 9.40 4.95 -1.18
N GLU A 205 8.79 4.37 -0.15
CA GLU A 205 9.45 3.98 1.09
C GLU A 205 9.49 2.46 1.22
N PHE A 206 10.66 1.92 1.54
CA PHE A 206 10.95 0.49 1.51
C PHE A 206 11.57 0.05 2.82
N LEU A 207 11.10 -1.07 3.36
CA LEU A 207 11.64 -1.69 4.57
C LEU A 207 12.01 -3.14 4.26
N TYR A 208 13.27 -3.47 4.54
CA TYR A 208 13.71 -4.84 4.64
C TYR A 208 13.92 -5.18 6.13
N PRO A 209 12.98 -5.92 6.78
CA PRO A 209 13.08 -6.28 8.19
C PRO A 209 14.36 -7.04 8.52
N GLU A 210 14.94 -6.75 9.68
CA GLU A 210 16.24 -7.28 10.11
C GLU A 210 16.25 -8.82 10.16
N GLU A 211 15.14 -9.41 10.62
CA GLU A 211 14.95 -10.85 10.73
C GLU A 211 14.95 -11.60 9.38
N TYR A 212 14.75 -10.88 8.27
CA TYR A 212 14.69 -11.44 6.92
C TYR A 212 15.92 -11.11 6.07
N VAL A 213 16.90 -10.40 6.63
CA VAL A 213 18.13 -10.07 5.89
C VAL A 213 19.05 -11.28 5.83
N LEU A 214 19.03 -11.95 4.68
CA LEU A 214 19.84 -13.13 4.36
C LEU A 214 20.89 -12.79 3.29
N PRO A 215 21.93 -13.62 3.11
CA PRO A 215 22.84 -13.51 1.96
C PRO A 215 22.08 -13.53 0.63
N ALA A 216 22.62 -12.86 -0.36
CA ALA A 216 22.11 -12.87 -1.73
C ALA A 216 20.61 -12.51 -1.82
N ARG A 217 20.23 -11.38 -1.24
CA ARG A 217 18.85 -10.87 -1.26
C ARG A 217 18.78 -9.49 -1.88
N TYR A 218 17.84 -9.31 -2.78
CA TYR A 218 17.57 -8.04 -3.41
C TYR A 218 16.12 -7.64 -3.15
N LEU A 219 15.92 -6.53 -2.41
CA LEU A 219 14.66 -5.80 -2.43
C LEU A 219 14.79 -4.68 -3.47
N MET A 220 14.23 -4.92 -4.65
CA MET A 220 14.18 -3.91 -5.70
C MET A 220 13.04 -2.93 -5.41
N CYS A 221 13.42 -1.66 -5.27
CA CYS A 221 12.55 -0.59 -4.82
C CYS A 221 11.72 -0.04 -5.98
N LEU A 222 12.37 0.58 -6.97
CA LEU A 222 11.74 1.21 -8.13
C LEU A 222 12.35 0.61 -9.40
N GLY A 223 11.50 -0.02 -10.23
CA GLY A 223 11.92 -0.61 -11.50
C GLY A 223 10.82 -0.49 -12.53
N GLY A 224 11.22 -0.46 -13.80
CA GLY A 224 10.34 -0.21 -14.93
C GLY A 224 10.88 -0.81 -16.22
N SER A 225 10.33 -0.35 -17.34
CA SER A 225 10.69 -0.81 -18.69
C SER A 225 12.16 -0.52 -19.03
N GLY A 226 13.05 -1.47 -18.73
CA GLY A 226 14.48 -1.40 -19.05
C GLY A 226 15.32 -0.64 -18.02
N TYR A 227 14.88 -0.59 -16.76
CA TYR A 227 15.70 -0.19 -15.62
C TYR A 227 15.24 -0.81 -14.30
N TYR A 228 16.11 -0.83 -13.29
CA TYR A 228 15.79 -1.28 -11.93
C TYR A 228 16.71 -0.64 -10.89
N SER A 229 16.19 -0.38 -9.70
CA SER A 229 16.94 0.23 -8.61
C SER A 229 16.45 -0.22 -7.23
N GLY A 230 17.37 -0.48 -6.30
CA GLY A 230 17.02 -0.83 -4.92
C GLY A 230 18.21 -1.24 -4.06
N ILE A 231 17.93 -2.04 -3.04
CA ILE A 231 18.86 -2.39 -1.96
C ILE A 231 19.16 -3.89 -1.87
N GLN A 232 20.43 -4.25 -1.69
CA GLN A 232 20.87 -5.64 -1.66
C GLN A 232 21.68 -5.99 -0.42
N SER A 233 21.40 -7.17 0.15
CA SER A 233 22.27 -7.87 1.09
C SER A 233 23.08 -8.91 0.33
N THR A 234 24.40 -8.79 0.32
CA THR A 234 25.25 -9.59 -0.57
C THR A 234 25.76 -10.87 0.09
N ASP A 235 26.35 -10.77 1.28
CA ASP A 235 27.03 -11.89 1.95
C ASP A 235 26.42 -12.28 3.31
N GLY A 236 25.35 -11.59 3.72
CA GLY A 236 24.67 -11.77 5.01
C GLY A 236 25.55 -11.53 6.25
N LYS A 237 26.72 -10.90 6.09
CA LYS A 237 27.59 -10.42 7.19
C LYS A 237 27.37 -8.93 7.48
N GLY A 238 26.22 -8.40 7.06
CA GLY A 238 25.89 -6.97 7.13
C GLY A 238 26.44 -6.14 5.98
N THR A 239 27.05 -6.77 4.95
CA THR A 239 27.46 -6.05 3.74
C THR A 239 26.25 -5.70 2.89
N VAL A 240 26.06 -4.41 2.65
CA VAL A 240 24.91 -3.87 1.96
C VAL A 240 25.32 -3.01 0.76
N SER A 241 24.56 -3.09 -0.33
CA SER A 241 24.71 -2.24 -1.52
C SER A 241 23.40 -1.59 -1.94
N ALA A 242 23.54 -0.50 -2.70
CA ALA A 242 22.47 0.17 -3.43
C ALA A 242 22.82 0.12 -4.91
N LEU A 243 21.87 -0.33 -5.73
CA LEU A 243 22.05 -0.60 -7.16
C LEU A 243 21.09 0.24 -7.97
N PHE A 244 21.54 0.75 -9.10
CA PHE A 244 20.70 1.34 -10.15
C PHE A 244 21.26 0.97 -11.52
N SER A 245 20.43 0.30 -12.33
CA SER A 245 20.82 -0.30 -13.60
C SER A 245 19.86 0.08 -14.73
N ALA A 246 20.39 0.16 -15.95
CA ALA A 246 19.63 0.36 -17.19
C ALA A 246 20.15 -0.58 -18.29
N TRP A 247 19.24 -1.26 -18.99
CA TRP A 247 19.59 -2.18 -20.09
C TRP A 247 19.94 -1.41 -21.36
N ASP A 248 20.77 -2.01 -22.22
CA ASP A 248 21.01 -1.53 -23.57
C ASP A 248 19.78 -1.74 -24.48
N ASN A 249 19.72 -1.00 -25.58
CA ASN A 249 18.84 -1.31 -26.70
C ASN A 249 19.48 -2.37 -27.60
N GLY A 250 19.66 -3.57 -27.04
CA GLY A 250 20.39 -4.67 -27.67
C GLY A 250 21.07 -5.52 -26.61
N ASP A 251 21.96 -6.41 -27.07
CA ASP A 251 22.65 -7.34 -26.19
C ASP A 251 24.10 -7.53 -26.68
N THR A 252 25.07 -7.11 -25.86
CA THR A 252 26.51 -7.26 -26.16
C THR A 252 27.02 -8.68 -25.98
N ASP A 253 26.30 -9.56 -25.27
CA ASP A 253 26.64 -10.98 -25.16
C ASP A 253 26.31 -11.71 -26.47
N VAL A 254 25.25 -11.26 -27.16
CA VAL A 254 24.85 -11.77 -28.49
C VAL A 254 25.60 -11.06 -29.62
N ASN A 255 25.76 -9.74 -29.52
CA ASN A 255 26.47 -8.90 -30.49
C ASN A 255 27.57 -8.06 -29.82
N PRO A 256 28.81 -8.56 -29.73
CA PRO A 256 29.93 -7.83 -29.12
C PRO A 256 30.22 -6.45 -29.75
N ASN A 257 29.80 -6.26 -31.01
CA ASN A 257 29.98 -5.02 -31.78
C ASN A 257 28.71 -4.16 -31.80
N LEU A 258 27.81 -4.30 -30.82
CA LEU A 258 26.62 -3.45 -30.70
C LEU A 258 27.03 -1.97 -30.79
N PRO A 259 26.48 -1.16 -31.72
CA PRO A 259 26.84 0.25 -31.84
C PRO A 259 26.68 1.03 -30.53
N GLU A 260 27.54 2.03 -30.31
CA GLU A 260 27.56 2.80 -29.06
C GLU A 260 26.23 3.50 -28.76
N TYR A 261 25.54 4.04 -29.77
CA TYR A 261 24.24 4.70 -29.58
C TYR A 261 23.13 3.75 -29.10
N LEU A 262 23.30 2.43 -29.29
CA LEU A 262 22.40 1.39 -28.75
C LEU A 262 22.76 0.96 -27.32
N ARG A 263 23.93 1.38 -26.82
CA ARG A 263 24.38 1.07 -25.45
C ARG A 263 23.90 2.13 -24.47
N SER A 264 23.38 1.69 -23.34
CA SER A 264 23.08 2.57 -22.22
C SER A 264 24.38 2.97 -21.50
N GLY A 265 24.39 4.16 -20.90
CA GLY A 265 25.62 4.75 -20.36
C GLY A 265 25.39 5.67 -19.17
N ALA A 266 26.45 5.96 -18.42
CA ALA A 266 26.40 6.93 -17.33
C ALA A 266 26.51 8.35 -17.88
N VAL A 267 25.60 9.23 -17.46
CA VAL A 267 25.66 10.67 -17.71
C VAL A 267 26.52 11.33 -16.64
N ASP A 268 26.26 11.01 -15.37
CA ASP A 268 27.00 11.54 -14.23
C ASP A 268 26.85 10.63 -13.00
N TYR A 269 27.78 10.67 -12.04
CA TYR A 269 27.72 9.88 -10.80
C TYR A 269 28.60 10.51 -9.71
N ASN A 270 28.41 10.13 -8.45
CA ASN A 270 29.22 10.62 -7.34
C ASN A 270 30.29 9.59 -6.91
N PRO A 271 31.52 9.63 -7.46
CA PRO A 271 32.59 8.71 -7.07
C PRO A 271 32.97 8.87 -5.59
N ASP A 272 32.96 10.10 -5.07
CA ASP A 272 33.29 10.39 -3.66
C ASP A 272 32.23 9.85 -2.70
N GLY A 273 31.00 9.63 -3.19
CA GLY A 273 29.90 8.97 -2.51
C GLY A 273 29.99 7.45 -2.47
N GLY A 274 31.07 6.84 -3.01
CA GLY A 274 31.26 5.40 -3.07
C GLY A 274 30.53 4.71 -4.23
N VAL A 275 30.13 5.46 -5.25
CA VAL A 275 29.44 4.93 -6.44
C VAL A 275 30.46 4.52 -7.50
N LYS A 276 30.29 3.32 -8.05
CA LYS A 276 31.06 2.81 -9.19
C LYS A 276 30.17 2.48 -10.36
N ILE A 277 30.61 2.81 -11.57
CA ILE A 277 29.94 2.44 -12.83
C ILE A 277 30.56 1.15 -13.36
N ASN A 278 29.71 0.18 -13.68
CA ASN A 278 30.08 -1.08 -14.32
C ASN A 278 29.13 -1.40 -15.48
N ARG A 279 29.50 -2.37 -16.30
CA ARG A 279 28.57 -3.04 -17.22
C ARG A 279 28.18 -4.42 -16.70
N PHE A 280 26.97 -4.86 -17.04
CA PHE A 280 26.45 -6.19 -16.70
C PHE A 280 26.10 -7.00 -17.95
N GLY A 281 25.97 -8.32 -17.78
CA GLY A 281 25.74 -9.33 -18.82
C GLY A 281 25.25 -10.67 -18.25
N ASN A 282 24.96 -11.63 -19.13
CA ASN A 282 24.35 -12.96 -18.94
C ASN A 282 22.83 -12.99 -18.69
N GLU A 283 22.17 -11.83 -18.72
CA GLU A 283 20.72 -11.66 -18.55
C GLU A 283 20.19 -10.57 -19.51
N GLY A 284 20.83 -10.47 -20.68
CA GLY A 284 20.95 -9.21 -21.43
C GLY A 284 22.06 -8.34 -20.86
N THR A 285 22.32 -7.19 -21.49
CA THR A 285 23.46 -6.35 -21.15
C THR A 285 23.07 -4.90 -20.90
N GLY A 286 23.87 -4.19 -20.11
CA GLY A 286 23.60 -2.79 -19.81
C GLY A 286 24.66 -2.14 -18.93
N VAL A 287 24.29 -0.98 -18.37
CA VAL A 287 25.10 -0.22 -17.42
C VAL A 287 24.48 -0.31 -16.02
N GLN A 288 25.32 -0.41 -15.01
CA GLN A 288 24.91 -0.34 -13.61
C GLN A 288 25.79 0.64 -12.83
N SER A 289 25.17 1.32 -11.88
CA SER A 289 25.83 2.08 -10.83
C SER A 289 25.60 1.38 -9.50
N MET A 290 26.68 1.11 -8.78
CA MET A 290 26.63 0.40 -7.51
C MET A 290 27.33 1.23 -6.44
N MET A 291 26.60 1.56 -5.38
CA MET A 291 27.16 2.18 -4.18
C MET A 291 27.57 1.07 -3.21
N PHE A 292 28.87 1.03 -2.87
CA PHE A 292 29.43 0.01 -2.01
C PHE A 292 30.59 0.54 -1.13
N PRO A 293 30.48 0.48 0.21
CA PRO A 293 29.29 0.07 0.97
C PRO A 293 28.16 1.10 0.85
N ALA A 294 26.92 0.64 0.81
CA ALA A 294 25.76 1.52 0.90
C ALA A 294 25.49 1.95 2.35
N ARG A 295 24.64 2.97 2.52
CA ARG A 295 24.33 3.57 3.84
C ARG A 295 23.04 3.05 4.46
N TRP A 296 22.28 2.22 3.74
CA TRP A 296 21.03 1.68 4.27
C TRP A 296 21.26 0.64 5.37
N LYS A 297 20.29 0.46 6.26
CA LYS A 297 20.37 -0.48 7.38
C LYS A 297 19.16 -1.42 7.41
N PRO A 298 19.36 -2.73 7.67
CA PRO A 298 18.27 -3.66 7.97
C PRO A 298 17.35 -3.16 9.08
N GLY A 299 16.04 -3.40 8.98
CA GLY A 299 15.05 -3.01 9.99
C GLY A 299 14.63 -1.53 9.96
N HIS A 300 15.19 -0.72 9.06
CA HIS A 300 14.86 0.69 8.92
C HIS A 300 14.25 1.01 7.55
N TRP A 301 13.41 2.04 7.51
CA TRP A 301 12.82 2.55 6.27
C TRP A 301 13.84 3.30 5.43
N VAL A 302 13.84 3.00 4.14
CA VAL A 302 14.63 3.66 3.09
C VAL A 302 13.68 4.40 2.16
N GLN A 303 13.97 5.67 1.91
CA GLN A 303 13.24 6.47 0.91
C GLN A 303 14.01 6.45 -0.41
N TRP A 304 13.31 6.14 -1.50
CA TRP A 304 13.87 6.09 -2.85
C TRP A 304 13.19 7.12 -3.74
N LEU A 305 13.97 7.86 -4.52
CA LEU A 305 13.48 8.88 -5.43
C LEU A 305 14.16 8.72 -6.79
N MET A 306 13.37 8.72 -7.85
CA MET A 306 13.86 8.72 -9.22
C MET A 306 13.20 9.82 -10.05
N ASN A 307 13.96 10.37 -10.99
CA ASN A 307 13.47 11.28 -12.04
C ASN A 307 13.68 10.66 -13.41
N ALA A 308 12.77 10.91 -14.34
CA ALA A 308 12.91 10.54 -15.75
C ALA A 308 12.69 11.76 -16.66
N ARG A 309 13.58 11.93 -17.64
CA ARG A 309 13.49 12.95 -18.68
C ARG A 309 13.73 12.34 -20.07
N PRO A 310 12.82 12.52 -21.03
CA PRO A 310 12.99 11.99 -22.37
C PRO A 310 14.01 12.85 -23.14
N GLU A 311 14.84 12.21 -23.94
CA GLU A 311 15.84 12.85 -24.80
C GLU A 311 15.69 12.30 -26.22
N THR A 312 15.74 13.18 -27.23
CA THR A 312 15.86 12.79 -28.63
C THR A 312 17.08 13.46 -29.22
N VAL A 313 18.01 12.67 -29.73
CA VAL A 313 19.24 13.11 -30.39
C VAL A 313 19.18 12.84 -31.89
N GLU A 314 19.94 13.58 -32.67
CA GLU A 314 20.13 13.36 -34.11
C GLU A 314 21.53 12.80 -34.34
N LEU A 315 21.62 11.71 -35.09
CA LEU A 315 22.86 10.97 -35.38
C LEU A 315 23.03 10.81 -36.88
N GLU A 316 24.23 10.99 -37.41
CA GLU A 316 24.55 10.64 -38.79
C GLU A 316 25.00 9.19 -38.86
N LEU A 317 24.21 8.34 -39.54
CA LEU A 317 24.50 6.91 -39.69
C LEU A 317 24.53 6.52 -41.17
N PRO A 318 25.50 5.69 -41.61
CA PRO A 318 25.53 5.22 -42.99
C PRO A 318 24.36 4.27 -43.27
N ASP A 319 23.71 4.45 -44.41
CA ASP A 319 22.66 3.57 -44.93
C ASP A 319 23.25 2.25 -45.48
N LYS A 320 22.39 1.44 -46.10
CA LYS A 320 22.79 0.14 -46.68
C LYS A 320 23.79 0.28 -47.84
N ASN A 321 23.93 1.47 -48.40
CA ASN A 321 24.82 1.81 -49.51
C ASN A 321 26.05 2.62 -49.04
N GLY A 322 26.15 2.97 -47.76
CA GLY A 322 27.23 3.75 -47.17
C GLY A 322 27.01 5.27 -47.20
N GLU A 323 25.83 5.77 -47.59
CA GLU A 323 25.51 7.19 -47.52
C GLU A 323 25.06 7.59 -46.11
N LEU A 324 25.61 8.67 -45.56
CA LEU A 324 25.19 9.19 -44.25
C LEU A 324 23.75 9.69 -44.30
N GLN A 325 22.97 9.31 -43.30
CA GLN A 325 21.60 9.72 -43.08
C GLN A 325 21.43 10.22 -41.64
N THR A 326 20.75 11.34 -41.47
CA THR A 326 20.34 11.83 -40.16
C THR A 326 19.22 10.95 -39.60
N VAL A 327 19.53 10.20 -38.54
CA VAL A 327 18.58 9.36 -37.81
C VAL A 327 18.26 10.01 -36.47
N LYS A 328 16.97 10.11 -36.15
CA LYS A 328 16.49 10.54 -34.83
C LYS A 328 16.48 9.35 -33.89
N TYR A 329 17.18 9.46 -32.77
CA TYR A 329 17.31 8.39 -31.80
C TYR A 329 16.79 8.83 -30.43
N SER A 330 16.07 7.92 -29.77
CA SER A 330 15.33 8.19 -28.53
C SER A 330 16.03 7.59 -27.32
N ASN A 331 16.15 8.37 -26.26
CA ASN A 331 16.70 7.95 -24.97
C ASN A 331 15.83 8.45 -23.82
N THR A 332 15.98 7.83 -22.66
CA THR A 332 15.45 8.32 -21.38
C THR A 332 16.61 8.53 -20.43
N ILE A 333 16.71 9.72 -19.88
CA ILE A 333 17.68 10.07 -18.86
C ILE A 333 17.02 9.90 -17.51
N MET A 334 17.62 9.09 -16.65
CA MET A 334 17.08 8.75 -15.35
C MET A 334 18.08 9.09 -14.26
N THR A 335 17.61 9.71 -13.19
CA THR A 335 18.44 10.05 -12.03
C THR A 335 17.88 9.41 -10.77
N ALA A 336 18.74 8.80 -9.95
CA ALA A 336 18.33 8.13 -8.72
C ALA A 336 18.99 8.73 -7.47
N TRP A 337 18.18 8.84 -6.40
CA TRP A 337 18.61 9.17 -5.05
C TRP A 337 17.99 8.19 -4.07
N TYR A 338 18.66 8.03 -2.93
CA TYR A 338 18.05 7.40 -1.77
C TYR A 338 18.53 8.04 -0.47
N LYS A 339 17.80 7.79 0.61
CA LYS A 339 18.24 8.08 1.97
C LYS A 339 17.54 7.16 2.96
N MET A 340 18.06 7.11 4.19
CA MET A 340 17.27 6.57 5.29
C MET A 340 16.16 7.55 5.64
N ALA A 341 15.01 7.05 6.11
CA ALA A 341 13.88 7.91 6.46
C ALA A 341 14.21 8.94 7.57
N ASP A 342 15.14 8.59 8.46
CA ASP A 342 15.67 9.44 9.53
C ASP A 342 16.86 10.33 9.11
N ASP A 343 17.40 10.15 7.91
CA ASP A 343 18.45 11.02 7.37
C ASP A 343 17.84 12.32 6.80
N PRO A 344 18.45 13.49 7.05
CA PRO A 344 17.98 14.75 6.45
C PRO A 344 18.32 14.82 4.96
N ASP A 345 19.48 14.30 4.57
CA ASP A 345 20.08 14.50 3.25
C ASP A 345 19.84 13.32 2.31
N TRP A 346 19.56 13.64 1.04
CA TRP A 346 19.45 12.65 -0.03
C TRP A 346 20.82 12.35 -0.64
N TYR A 347 21.15 11.07 -0.79
CA TYR A 347 22.35 10.65 -1.50
C TYR A 347 22.06 10.47 -2.98
N TYR A 348 22.74 11.26 -3.82
CA TYR A 348 22.76 11.07 -5.26
C TYR A 348 23.55 9.80 -5.62
N ILE A 349 22.91 8.87 -6.34
CA ILE A 349 23.55 7.66 -6.83
C ILE A 349 24.21 7.98 -8.18
N SER A 350 23.40 8.17 -9.21
CA SER A 350 23.86 8.45 -10.57
C SER A 350 22.74 8.97 -11.44
N THR A 351 23.12 9.52 -12.60
CA THR A 351 22.26 9.78 -13.74
C THR A 351 22.68 8.85 -14.87
N LEU A 352 21.77 8.02 -15.34
CA LEU A 352 22.00 7.06 -16.43
C LEU A 352 21.17 7.44 -17.65
N ARG A 353 21.74 7.25 -18.84
CA ARG A 353 21.04 7.31 -20.12
C ARG A 353 20.64 5.90 -20.52
N GLN A 354 19.34 5.63 -20.52
CA GLN A 354 18.75 4.43 -21.11
C GLN A 354 18.53 4.64 -22.60
N SER A 355 19.15 3.78 -23.41
CA SER A 355 19.07 3.83 -24.86
C SER A 355 17.75 3.23 -25.39
N GLY A 356 17.23 3.79 -26.47
CA GLY A 356 16.17 3.17 -27.30
C GLY A 356 14.73 3.41 -26.87
N THR A 357 14.48 4.26 -25.87
CA THR A 357 13.12 4.54 -25.37
C THR A 357 12.97 5.99 -24.93
N THR A 358 11.74 6.50 -24.91
CA THR A 358 11.37 7.78 -24.25
C THR A 358 10.38 7.57 -23.09
N HIS A 359 10.35 6.36 -22.54
CA HIS A 359 9.47 6.00 -21.43
C HIS A 359 9.83 6.76 -20.16
N LEU A 360 8.83 7.43 -19.59
CA LEU A 360 8.81 7.95 -18.23
C LEU A 360 8.15 6.91 -17.31
N PHE A 361 7.86 7.29 -16.07
CA PHE A 361 7.17 6.39 -15.14
C PHE A 361 5.68 6.27 -15.51
N GLY A 362 5.01 5.21 -15.03
CA GLY A 362 3.55 5.04 -15.09
C GLY A 362 2.96 4.16 -16.19
N HIS A 363 3.77 3.41 -16.95
CA HIS A 363 3.28 2.42 -17.92
C HIS A 363 3.20 0.98 -17.35
N ASN A 364 2.53 0.07 -18.07
CA ASN A 364 2.56 -1.37 -17.81
C ASN A 364 4.02 -1.84 -17.66
N GLY A 365 4.37 -2.33 -16.47
CA GLY A 365 5.72 -2.81 -16.18
C GLY A 365 6.51 -1.94 -15.20
N GLU A 366 5.90 -0.98 -14.50
CA GLU A 366 6.45 -0.46 -13.24
C GLU A 366 6.22 -1.48 -12.11
N TYR A 367 7.27 -1.76 -11.34
CA TYR A 367 7.27 -2.87 -10.37
C TYR A 367 8.21 -2.63 -9.18
N SER A 368 8.08 -3.53 -8.20
CA SER A 368 9.07 -3.85 -7.16
C SER A 368 9.19 -5.37 -7.10
N PHE A 369 10.33 -5.89 -6.67
CA PHE A 369 10.46 -7.32 -6.44
C PHE A 369 11.33 -7.63 -5.23
N ILE A 370 11.15 -8.84 -4.70
CA ILE A 370 12.09 -9.46 -3.78
C ILE A 370 12.66 -10.70 -4.46
N GLU A 371 13.99 -10.77 -4.47
CA GLU A 371 14.72 -11.82 -5.16
C GLU A 371 15.77 -12.47 -4.26
N CYS A 372 15.91 -13.78 -4.45
CA CYS A 372 16.92 -14.63 -3.86
C CYS A 372 17.91 -14.98 -4.97
N PHE A 373 18.94 -14.16 -5.16
CA PHE A 373 19.92 -14.32 -6.24
C PHE A 373 21.05 -15.31 -5.89
N GLY A 374 20.86 -16.11 -4.85
CA GLY A 374 21.79 -17.13 -4.39
C GLY A 374 21.06 -18.31 -3.73
N GLU A 375 21.65 -19.50 -3.78
CA GLU A 375 21.00 -20.74 -3.33
C GLU A 375 20.96 -20.87 -1.79
N LEU A 376 21.87 -20.20 -1.09
CA LEU A 376 21.97 -20.27 0.36
C LEU A 376 20.78 -19.56 1.04
N GLY A 377 20.06 -20.29 1.90
CA GLY A 377 18.89 -19.78 2.62
C GLY A 377 17.65 -19.57 1.76
N GLY A 378 17.60 -20.06 0.52
CA GLY A 378 16.41 -19.98 -0.32
C GLY A 378 15.21 -20.77 0.20
N ASP A 379 15.39 -21.60 1.21
CA ASP A 379 14.32 -22.26 1.95
C ASP A 379 13.69 -21.39 3.05
N LEU A 380 14.34 -20.28 3.43
CA LEU A 380 13.86 -19.40 4.48
C LEU A 380 12.88 -18.37 3.92
N PHE A 381 11.83 -18.12 4.69
CA PHE A 381 10.85 -17.07 4.42
C PHE A 381 11.48 -15.69 4.54
N CYS A 382 11.21 -14.83 3.56
CA CYS A 382 11.59 -13.42 3.55
C CYS A 382 10.40 -12.58 3.15
N ARG A 383 10.30 -11.38 3.72
CA ARG A 383 9.29 -10.38 3.36
C ARG A 383 9.91 -8.99 3.30
N GLY A 384 9.53 -8.20 2.32
CA GLY A 384 9.77 -6.76 2.23
C GLY A 384 8.46 -5.99 2.34
N TYR A 385 8.55 -4.74 2.80
CA TYR A 385 7.40 -3.83 2.88
C TYR A 385 7.65 -2.57 2.08
N MET A 386 6.59 -2.05 1.46
CA MET A 386 6.62 -0.86 0.62
C MET A 386 5.43 0.02 0.96
N LYS A 387 5.66 1.28 1.33
CA LYS A 387 4.59 2.22 1.62
C LYS A 387 4.81 3.56 0.93
N ASN A 388 3.79 4.42 0.95
CA ASN A 388 3.88 5.80 0.49
C ASN A 388 4.49 5.88 -0.91
N ARG A 389 3.98 5.08 -1.85
CA ARG A 389 4.45 5.14 -3.24
C ARG A 389 3.74 6.27 -3.96
N PHE A 390 4.49 7.17 -4.60
CA PHE A 390 3.95 8.35 -5.26
C PHE A 390 4.63 8.60 -6.59
N TYR A 391 3.84 8.89 -7.63
CA TYR A 391 4.34 9.34 -8.93
C TYR A 391 3.86 10.76 -9.21
N ARG A 392 4.73 11.61 -9.75
CA ARG A 392 4.40 13.02 -10.04
C ARG A 392 4.05 13.20 -11.51
N SER A 393 2.85 13.68 -11.80
CA SER A 393 2.41 13.94 -13.18
C SER A 393 3.30 14.97 -13.85
N VAL A 394 3.79 14.65 -15.04
CA VAL A 394 4.53 15.56 -15.91
C VAL A 394 3.66 16.79 -16.22
N GLY A 395 2.38 16.57 -16.51
CA GLY A 395 1.48 17.59 -17.04
C GLY A 395 1.13 18.68 -16.04
N SER A 396 0.74 18.29 -14.82
CA SER A 396 0.28 19.19 -13.76
C SER A 396 1.31 19.42 -12.66
N GLY A 397 2.30 18.55 -12.51
CA GLY A 397 3.19 18.55 -11.35
C GLY A 397 2.56 18.01 -10.06
N THR A 398 1.36 17.44 -10.12
CA THR A 398 0.66 16.81 -8.98
C THR A 398 1.27 15.46 -8.62
N TRP A 399 1.47 15.20 -7.33
CA TRP A 399 1.85 13.88 -6.82
C TRP A 399 0.62 13.00 -6.62
N TYR A 400 0.60 11.84 -7.27
CA TYR A 400 -0.43 10.84 -7.11
C TYR A 400 0.08 9.61 -6.37
N ASN A 401 -0.63 9.21 -5.32
CA ASN A 401 -0.29 8.01 -4.56
C ASN A 401 -0.64 6.75 -5.37
N ARG A 402 0.25 5.76 -5.40
CA ARG A 402 0.06 4.48 -6.09
C ARG A 402 -0.50 3.46 -5.10
N ASN A 403 -1.82 3.50 -4.92
CA ASN A 403 -2.53 2.69 -3.93
C ASN A 403 -3.07 1.36 -4.47
N TYR A 404 -2.66 0.96 -5.67
CA TYR A 404 -2.96 -0.33 -6.28
C TYR A 404 -1.69 -0.99 -6.80
N MET A 405 -1.62 -2.32 -6.69
CA MET A 405 -0.63 -3.17 -7.37
C MET A 405 -1.24 -4.50 -7.79
N SER A 406 -0.67 -5.15 -8.79
CA SER A 406 -0.94 -6.55 -9.12
C SER A 406 0.23 -7.45 -8.69
N GLY A 407 -0.08 -8.66 -8.25
CA GLY A 407 0.94 -9.66 -7.92
C GLY A 407 1.49 -10.34 -9.18
N GLY A 408 2.75 -10.72 -9.14
CA GLY A 408 3.37 -11.58 -10.15
C GLY A 408 4.59 -12.31 -9.59
N HIS A 409 5.06 -13.33 -10.29
CA HIS A 409 6.17 -14.15 -9.81
C HIS A 409 6.99 -14.70 -10.98
N TYR A 410 8.22 -15.09 -10.68
CA TYR A 410 9.00 -15.95 -11.56
C TYR A 410 9.17 -17.32 -10.91
N ASP A 411 8.46 -18.31 -11.47
CA ASP A 411 8.53 -19.69 -11.03
C ASP A 411 9.45 -20.51 -11.93
N TYR A 412 10.43 -21.13 -11.29
CA TYR A 412 11.26 -22.12 -11.93
C TYR A 412 10.45 -23.42 -12.09
N ASN A 413 10.25 -23.86 -13.33
CA ASN A 413 9.50 -25.07 -13.70
C ASN A 413 7.96 -24.98 -13.51
N ASP A 414 7.36 -23.86 -13.92
CA ASP A 414 5.91 -23.65 -13.92
C ASP A 414 5.13 -24.87 -14.48
N GLY A 415 4.05 -25.23 -13.80
CA GLY A 415 3.21 -26.39 -14.09
C GLY A 415 3.73 -27.76 -13.64
N GLN A 416 4.97 -27.88 -13.14
CA GLN A 416 5.48 -29.14 -12.59
C GLN A 416 5.10 -29.35 -11.12
N ARG A 417 4.92 -30.61 -10.69
CA ARG A 417 4.61 -30.91 -9.27
C ARG A 417 5.67 -30.41 -8.28
N ALA A 418 6.93 -30.37 -8.72
CA ALA A 418 8.07 -29.90 -7.96
C ALA A 418 8.24 -28.38 -7.96
N CYS A 419 7.33 -27.62 -8.59
CA CYS A 419 7.36 -26.17 -8.57
C CYS A 419 7.15 -25.64 -7.15
N ARG A 420 7.83 -24.54 -6.87
CA ARG A 420 7.63 -23.75 -5.67
C ARG A 420 6.50 -22.76 -5.90
N TYR A 421 5.70 -22.53 -4.88
CA TYR A 421 4.53 -21.63 -4.91
C TYR A 421 4.48 -20.76 -3.64
N ASP A 422 5.64 -20.59 -3.02
CA ASP A 422 5.81 -19.83 -1.79
C ASP A 422 6.33 -18.42 -2.12
N TYR A 423 5.48 -17.67 -2.81
CA TYR A 423 5.58 -16.23 -3.10
C TYR A 423 4.21 -15.57 -2.86
N GLY A 424 4.18 -14.37 -2.27
CA GLY A 424 2.92 -13.69 -1.94
C GLY A 424 3.00 -12.19 -2.01
N HIS A 425 1.82 -11.58 -2.07
CA HIS A 425 1.66 -10.14 -2.26
C HIS A 425 0.42 -9.65 -1.50
N GLY A 426 0.46 -8.41 -1.03
CA GLY A 426 -0.79 -7.78 -0.63
C GLY A 426 -0.64 -6.56 0.24
N ALA A 427 -1.78 -6.03 0.65
CA ALA A 427 -1.90 -4.96 1.65
C ALA A 427 -1.69 -5.49 3.07
N THR A 428 -1.01 -4.71 3.91
CA THR A 428 -0.90 -4.95 5.35
C THR A 428 -1.54 -3.81 6.15
N SER A 429 -2.10 -4.13 7.31
CA SER A 429 -2.62 -3.15 8.26
C SER A 429 -1.58 -2.68 9.28
N LEU A 430 -0.37 -3.27 9.28
CA LEU A 430 0.72 -2.93 10.21
C LEU A 430 1.17 -1.46 10.06
N TRP A 431 1.12 -0.95 8.83
CA TRP A 431 1.44 0.44 8.51
C TRP A 431 0.41 0.98 7.52
N GLU A 432 0.19 2.30 7.57
CA GLU A 432 -0.63 3.00 6.59
C GLU A 432 -0.03 2.92 5.17
N ASN A 433 -0.90 2.88 4.15
CA ASN A 433 -0.54 2.88 2.73
C ASN A 433 0.54 1.84 2.36
N CYS A 434 0.52 0.65 3.00
CA CYS A 434 1.62 -0.30 2.92
C CYS A 434 1.23 -1.63 2.26
N PHE A 435 2.00 -2.00 1.24
CA PHE A 435 2.03 -3.33 0.66
C PHE A 435 3.19 -4.14 1.24
N TYR A 436 3.10 -5.46 1.14
CA TYR A 436 4.21 -6.38 1.32
C TYR A 436 4.44 -7.21 0.07
N ILE A 437 5.62 -7.81 0.05
CA ILE A 437 6.04 -8.81 -0.92
C ILE A 437 6.84 -9.87 -0.21
N GLU A 438 6.55 -11.14 -0.47
CA GLU A 438 7.17 -12.25 0.26
C GLU A 438 7.52 -13.41 -0.65
N HIS A 439 8.51 -14.18 -0.21
CA HIS A 439 8.91 -15.42 -0.85
C HIS A 439 9.68 -16.33 0.11
N GLY A 440 9.82 -17.61 -0.26
CA GLY A 440 10.54 -18.60 0.52
C GLY A 440 9.69 -19.25 1.62
N GLY A 441 10.24 -20.24 2.33
CA GLY A 441 9.55 -20.93 3.43
C GLY A 441 8.72 -22.16 3.04
N PHE A 442 8.49 -22.43 1.75
CA PHE A 442 7.77 -23.60 1.23
C PHE A 442 6.30 -23.73 1.69
N GLY A 443 5.69 -22.67 2.27
CA GLY A 443 4.33 -22.67 2.82
C GLY A 443 3.29 -21.92 1.96
N MET A 444 2.03 -21.85 2.43
CA MET A 444 1.04 -20.93 1.85
C MET A 444 1.34 -19.53 2.36
N VAL A 445 2.05 -18.79 1.51
CA VAL A 445 2.05 -17.34 1.43
C VAL A 445 0.65 -16.75 1.44
N ASN A 446 0.53 -15.57 2.07
CA ASN A 446 -0.73 -14.86 2.18
C ASN A 446 -0.84 -13.94 0.97
N ASP A 447 -1.86 -14.13 0.13
CA ASP A 447 -2.30 -13.08 -0.76
C ASP A 447 -3.43 -12.30 -0.08
N SER A 448 -3.34 -10.98 -0.08
CA SER A 448 -4.39 -10.10 0.46
C SER A 448 -4.83 -9.05 -0.58
N SER A 449 -5.49 -7.98 -0.13
CA SER A 449 -6.00 -6.95 -1.04
C SER A 449 -4.90 -6.37 -1.93
N ARG A 450 -5.25 -6.09 -3.18
CA ARG A 450 -4.45 -5.37 -4.17
C ARG A 450 -4.49 -3.85 -3.99
N TYR A 451 -5.33 -3.37 -3.08
CA TYR A 451 -5.50 -1.97 -2.79
C TYR A 451 -5.11 -1.66 -1.35
N VAL A 452 -4.55 -0.47 -1.15
CA VAL A 452 -4.39 0.16 0.16
C VAL A 452 -5.15 1.49 0.20
N ALA A 453 -5.48 1.95 1.39
CA ALA A 453 -5.95 3.31 1.61
C ALA A 453 -4.87 4.34 1.22
N PHE A 454 -5.28 5.55 0.86
CA PHE A 454 -4.35 6.67 0.73
C PHE A 454 -3.77 7.07 2.08
N PRO A 455 -2.55 7.61 2.12
CA PRO A 455 -1.97 8.05 3.37
C PRO A 455 -2.71 9.27 3.91
N SER A 456 -2.80 9.34 5.23
CA SER A 456 -3.38 10.46 5.99
C SER A 456 -2.59 11.76 5.84
N SER A 457 -1.33 11.67 5.38
CA SER A 457 -0.42 12.80 5.15
C SER A 457 0.42 12.58 3.90
N TYR A 458 0.75 13.67 3.20
CA TYR A 458 1.58 13.70 1.99
C TYR A 458 2.97 14.29 2.27
N GLU A 459 3.30 14.51 3.55
CA GLU A 459 4.58 15.10 4.00
C GLU A 459 5.81 14.42 3.41
N CYS A 460 5.76 13.12 3.13
CA CYS A 460 6.87 12.36 2.54
C CYS A 460 7.29 12.88 1.15
N VAL A 461 6.37 13.44 0.37
CA VAL A 461 6.65 14.08 -0.92
C VAL A 461 6.64 15.60 -0.83
N ASP A 462 5.84 16.21 0.05
CA ASP A 462 5.79 17.66 0.22
C ASP A 462 7.09 18.24 0.79
N THR A 463 7.85 17.45 1.54
CA THR A 463 9.16 17.84 2.09
C THR A 463 10.32 17.62 1.11
N ILE A 464 10.08 17.03 -0.06
CA ILE A 464 11.11 16.88 -1.08
C ILE A 464 11.31 18.22 -1.78
N ASN A 465 12.48 18.84 -1.56
CA ASN A 465 12.88 20.02 -2.31
C ASN A 465 13.22 19.64 -3.77
N LEU A 466 12.20 19.64 -4.63
CA LEU A 466 12.32 19.32 -6.05
C LEU A 466 13.20 20.31 -6.81
N ASP A 467 13.20 21.58 -6.43
CA ASP A 467 14.01 22.61 -7.09
C ASP A 467 15.52 22.25 -6.95
N THR A 468 15.97 21.87 -5.74
CA THR A 468 17.35 21.39 -5.53
C THR A 468 17.65 20.08 -6.27
N LYS A 469 16.69 19.15 -6.37
CA LYS A 469 16.91 17.92 -7.16
C LYS A 469 17.05 18.24 -8.65
N GLN A 470 16.29 19.21 -9.12
CA GLN A 470 16.33 19.64 -10.50
C GLN A 470 17.63 20.38 -10.85
N GLU A 471 18.13 21.21 -9.94
CA GLU A 471 19.46 21.81 -10.04
C GLU A 471 20.56 20.75 -10.16
N ARG A 472 20.48 19.67 -9.37
CA ARG A 472 21.44 18.55 -9.45
C ARG A 472 21.36 17.77 -10.76
N ILE A 473 20.16 17.62 -11.33
CA ILE A 473 19.98 17.03 -12.67
C ILE A 473 20.60 17.95 -13.74
N ASN A 474 20.34 19.26 -13.66
CA ASN A 474 20.93 20.22 -14.58
C ASN A 474 22.47 20.21 -14.47
N GLU A 475 23.01 20.06 -13.25
CA GLU A 475 24.44 19.84 -13.03
C GLU A 475 24.97 18.56 -13.69
N ALA A 476 24.24 17.45 -13.61
CA ALA A 476 24.62 16.21 -14.28
C ALA A 476 24.74 16.40 -15.81
N PHE A 477 23.81 17.12 -16.44
CA PHE A 477 23.88 17.45 -17.86
C PHE A 477 25.09 18.33 -18.19
N ARG A 478 25.37 19.34 -17.36
CA ARG A 478 26.55 20.20 -17.50
C ARG A 478 27.85 19.40 -17.40
N ASN A 479 27.97 18.54 -16.39
CA ASN A 479 29.15 17.70 -16.17
C ASN A 479 29.36 16.73 -17.34
N ALA A 480 28.30 16.07 -17.82
CA ALA A 480 28.38 15.16 -18.96
C ALA A 480 28.86 15.88 -20.23
N ASN A 481 28.30 17.06 -20.50
CA ASN A 481 28.69 17.86 -21.66
C ASN A 481 30.12 18.36 -21.57
N TYR A 482 30.52 18.83 -20.39
CA TYR A 482 31.90 19.23 -20.11
C TYR A 482 32.84 18.07 -20.37
N ASN A 483 32.61 16.90 -19.76
CA ASN A 483 33.45 15.72 -19.92
C ASN A 483 33.56 15.25 -21.38
N GLN A 484 32.44 15.24 -22.13
CA GLN A 484 32.47 14.94 -23.56
C GLN A 484 33.34 15.93 -24.33
N THR A 485 33.14 17.24 -24.08
CA THR A 485 33.92 18.29 -24.75
C THR A 485 35.42 18.17 -24.44
N ILE A 486 35.78 17.85 -23.20
CA ILE A 486 37.18 17.62 -22.81
C ILE A 486 37.77 16.43 -23.58
N ASN A 487 37.06 15.30 -23.63
CA ASN A 487 37.52 14.11 -24.34
C ASN A 487 37.68 14.38 -25.84
N ASP A 488 36.68 15.02 -26.47
CA ASP A 488 36.73 15.39 -27.88
C ASP A 488 37.94 16.30 -28.18
N ILE A 489 38.20 17.29 -27.30
CA ILE A 489 39.34 18.19 -27.45
C ILE A 489 40.66 17.46 -27.23
N ASP A 490 40.74 16.49 -26.32
CA ASP A 490 41.98 15.76 -26.01
C ASP A 490 42.35 14.75 -27.10
N ASP A 491 41.37 14.03 -27.63
CA ASP A 491 41.58 13.01 -28.66
C ASP A 491 41.70 13.61 -30.08
N ALA A 492 41.24 14.84 -30.27
CA ALA A 492 41.31 15.55 -31.55
C ALA A 492 42.75 15.80 -32.03
N SER A 493 42.96 15.71 -33.35
CA SER A 493 44.20 16.19 -33.97
C SER A 493 44.28 17.72 -33.92
N ASP A 494 45.47 18.29 -34.11
CA ASP A 494 45.64 19.75 -34.09
C ASP A 494 44.84 20.48 -35.17
N ASN A 495 44.52 19.81 -36.28
CA ASN A 495 43.63 20.37 -37.31
C ASN A 495 42.17 20.31 -36.86
N ASP A 496 41.74 19.20 -36.27
CA ASP A 496 40.36 19.05 -35.77
C ASP A 496 40.07 20.06 -34.65
N VAL A 497 41.04 20.33 -33.76
CA VAL A 497 40.91 21.38 -32.73
C VAL A 497 40.72 22.77 -33.36
N LYS A 498 41.43 23.07 -34.46
CA LYS A 498 41.27 24.35 -35.17
C LYS A 498 39.93 24.44 -35.88
N GLU A 499 39.46 23.35 -36.50
CA GLU A 499 38.15 23.29 -37.14
C GLU A 499 37.03 23.43 -36.10
N TYR A 500 37.14 22.76 -34.96
CA TYR A 500 36.21 22.89 -33.85
C TYR A 500 36.18 24.32 -33.28
N ALA A 501 37.35 24.93 -33.04
CA ALA A 501 37.43 26.32 -32.62
C ALA A 501 36.86 27.28 -33.67
N LYS A 502 37.08 27.01 -34.96
CA LYS A 502 36.49 27.77 -36.07
C LYS A 502 34.98 27.71 -36.02
N GLU A 503 34.41 26.52 -35.89
CA GLU A 503 32.96 26.32 -35.79
C GLU A 503 32.38 27.12 -34.62
N LEU A 504 33.03 27.04 -33.45
CA LEU A 504 32.58 27.79 -32.27
C LEU A 504 32.67 29.30 -32.47
N VAL A 505 33.75 29.81 -33.06
CA VAL A 505 33.94 31.24 -33.37
C VAL A 505 32.95 31.74 -34.42
N ASP A 506 32.70 30.94 -35.47
CA ASP A 506 31.74 31.27 -36.53
C ASP A 506 30.29 31.25 -36.02
N ASN A 507 30.03 30.50 -34.93
CA ASN A 507 28.72 30.33 -34.32
C ASN A 507 28.51 31.14 -33.04
N VAL A 508 29.41 32.06 -32.67
CA VAL A 508 29.22 32.96 -31.54
C VAL A 508 27.90 33.73 -31.69
N GLY A 509 27.06 33.68 -30.66
CA GLY A 509 25.74 34.33 -30.66
C GLY A 509 24.67 33.64 -31.52
N LYS A 510 24.98 32.49 -32.15
CA LYS A 510 24.03 31.72 -32.97
C LYS A 510 23.42 30.53 -32.23
N VAL A 511 22.39 29.93 -32.83
CA VAL A 511 21.75 28.71 -32.35
C VAL A 511 22.79 27.58 -32.21
N GLY A 512 22.98 27.07 -31.00
CA GLY A 512 23.95 26.01 -30.71
C GLY A 512 25.40 26.51 -30.51
N GLY A 513 25.66 27.82 -30.41
CA GLY A 513 26.97 28.38 -30.09
C GLY A 513 27.08 28.96 -28.67
N TYR A 514 28.26 29.47 -28.31
CA TYR A 514 28.47 30.23 -27.06
C TYR A 514 28.03 31.69 -27.20
N GLY A 515 27.65 32.30 -26.07
CA GLY A 515 27.38 33.74 -25.99
C GLY A 515 28.61 34.58 -26.34
N GLN A 516 28.39 35.82 -26.78
CA GLN A 516 29.47 36.69 -27.28
C GLN A 516 30.50 37.04 -26.22
N GLU A 517 30.06 37.29 -24.98
CA GLU A 517 30.94 37.53 -23.83
C GLU A 517 31.68 36.27 -23.35
N HIS A 518 31.07 35.09 -23.52
CA HIS A 518 31.63 33.80 -23.11
C HIS A 518 32.71 33.27 -24.08
N SER A 519 32.79 33.83 -25.28
CA SER A 519 33.66 33.32 -26.36
C SER A 519 34.97 34.09 -26.52
N ALA A 520 35.21 35.13 -25.72
CA ALA A 520 36.34 36.04 -25.88
C ALA A 520 37.71 35.31 -25.83
N ASP A 521 37.87 34.38 -24.88
CA ASP A 521 39.11 33.60 -24.72
C ASP A 521 39.36 32.66 -25.91
N ILE A 522 38.32 32.04 -26.45
CA ILE A 522 38.40 31.18 -27.66
C ILE A 522 38.78 32.03 -28.87
N ILE A 523 38.10 33.16 -29.08
CA ILE A 523 38.34 34.05 -30.23
C ILE A 523 39.79 34.53 -30.22
N ALA A 524 40.29 34.95 -29.05
CA ALA A 524 41.67 35.41 -28.88
C ALA A 524 42.68 34.29 -29.15
N ALA A 525 42.47 33.09 -28.62
CA ALA A 525 43.37 31.95 -28.81
C ALA A 525 43.32 31.39 -30.25
N TYR A 526 42.16 31.41 -30.92
CA TYR A 526 41.96 30.92 -32.28
C TYR A 526 42.66 31.81 -33.32
N ASN A 527 42.73 33.12 -33.07
CA ASN A 527 43.49 34.09 -33.86
C ASN A 527 43.26 33.96 -35.38
N ASN A 528 42.00 34.09 -35.82
CA ASN A 528 41.58 34.02 -37.23
C ASN A 528 42.08 32.76 -37.98
N GLY A 529 42.11 31.61 -37.31
CA GLY A 529 42.55 30.34 -37.89
C GLY A 529 44.06 30.10 -37.85
N SER A 530 44.82 31.00 -37.22
CA SER A 530 46.27 30.90 -37.05
C SER A 530 46.66 30.99 -35.56
N PRO A 531 46.30 30.01 -34.72
CA PRO A 531 46.64 30.02 -33.30
C PRO A 531 48.17 29.99 -33.13
N ALA A 532 48.69 30.83 -32.23
CA ALA A 532 50.12 30.91 -31.95
C ALA A 532 50.65 29.70 -31.16
N ASP A 533 49.78 29.06 -30.38
CA ASP A 533 50.05 27.84 -29.61
C ASP A 533 48.76 27.00 -29.55
N ILE A 534 48.84 25.77 -30.05
CA ILE A 534 47.69 24.85 -30.06
C ILE A 534 47.31 24.40 -28.64
N GLY A 535 48.28 24.30 -27.72
CA GLY A 535 48.04 23.97 -26.32
C GLY A 535 47.24 25.07 -25.61
N ALA A 536 47.56 26.33 -25.89
CA ALA A 536 46.79 27.48 -25.39
C ALA A 536 45.36 27.51 -25.93
N LEU A 537 45.15 27.17 -27.21
CA LEU A 537 43.81 27.04 -27.79
C LEU A 537 43.02 25.90 -27.15
N ARG A 538 43.61 24.71 -26.97
CA ARG A 538 42.99 23.60 -26.23
C ARG A 538 42.61 24.06 -24.82
N GLN A 539 43.51 24.72 -24.10
CA GLN A 539 43.23 25.22 -22.74
C GLN A 539 42.08 26.25 -22.73
N ALA A 540 42.03 27.18 -23.69
CA ALA A 540 40.95 28.16 -23.80
C ALA A 540 39.60 27.50 -24.07
N LEU A 541 39.55 26.50 -24.97
CA LEU A 541 38.36 25.71 -25.24
C LEU A 541 37.88 24.97 -23.98
N LYS A 542 38.78 24.28 -23.28
CA LYS A 542 38.48 23.55 -22.04
C LYS A 542 38.00 24.46 -20.92
N GLN A 543 38.65 25.61 -20.73
CA GLN A 543 38.24 26.60 -19.71
C GLN A 543 36.90 27.24 -20.04
N THR A 544 36.63 27.48 -21.33
CA THR A 544 35.32 27.99 -21.76
C THR A 544 34.25 26.96 -21.49
N ALA A 545 34.46 25.69 -21.85
CA ALA A 545 33.53 24.60 -21.57
C ALA A 545 33.31 24.37 -20.06
N LEU A 546 34.33 24.60 -19.23
CA LEU A 546 34.24 24.50 -17.77
C LEU A 546 33.39 25.63 -17.18
N ARG A 547 33.59 26.87 -17.65
CA ARG A 547 32.95 28.08 -17.10
C ARG A 547 31.56 28.32 -17.66
N TYR A 548 31.35 27.96 -18.92
CA TYR A 548 30.15 28.26 -19.68
C TYR A 548 29.69 26.99 -20.37
N ASN A 549 28.43 26.63 -20.18
CA ASN A 549 27.86 25.50 -20.90
C ASN A 549 27.25 25.97 -22.22
N LYS A 550 27.54 25.24 -23.29
CA LYS A 550 26.74 25.31 -24.51
C LYS A 550 25.33 24.86 -24.14
N ILE A 551 24.36 25.76 -24.24
CA ILE A 551 22.96 25.49 -23.91
C ILE A 551 22.49 24.33 -24.77
N ARG A 552 22.20 23.19 -24.13
CA ARG A 552 21.65 22.01 -24.78
C ARG A 552 20.16 21.97 -24.52
N TYR A 553 19.44 21.65 -25.58
CA TYR A 553 18.02 21.41 -25.54
C TYR A 553 17.72 20.00 -26.01
N ALA A 554 16.70 19.41 -25.42
CA ALA A 554 16.13 18.19 -25.95
C ALA A 554 14.98 18.54 -26.90
N ASN A 555 14.97 17.92 -28.08
CA ASN A 555 13.86 18.06 -29.01
C ASN A 555 12.62 17.36 -28.46
N ILE A 556 11.53 18.12 -28.27
CA ILE A 556 10.25 17.54 -27.91
C ILE A 556 9.49 17.24 -29.19
N THR A 557 9.19 15.96 -29.40
CA THR A 557 8.54 15.46 -30.61
C THR A 557 7.17 14.84 -30.32
N ASN A 558 6.83 14.64 -29.04
CA ASN A 558 5.55 14.14 -28.55
C ASN A 558 5.00 15.06 -27.46
N LYS A 559 3.72 15.42 -27.56
CA LYS A 559 3.02 16.27 -26.58
C LYS A 559 3.00 15.68 -25.16
N GLN A 560 3.06 14.35 -25.02
CA GLN A 560 3.05 13.68 -23.71
C GLN A 560 4.31 14.00 -22.89
N HIS A 561 5.40 14.37 -23.55
CA HIS A 561 6.68 14.71 -22.91
C HIS A 561 6.76 16.17 -22.42
N ILE A 562 5.67 16.92 -22.53
CA ILE A 562 5.60 18.31 -22.12
C ILE A 562 5.25 18.41 -20.65
N GLY A 563 6.15 18.95 -19.84
CA GLY A 563 6.03 19.04 -18.39
C GLY A 563 5.91 20.45 -17.85
N ALA A 564 5.13 20.60 -16.78
CA ALA A 564 4.89 21.89 -16.13
C ALA A 564 6.16 22.49 -15.52
N GLN A 565 7.07 21.65 -15.01
CA GLN A 565 8.33 22.09 -14.41
C GLN A 565 9.48 22.06 -15.42
N ARG A 566 9.24 22.61 -16.62
CA ARG A 566 10.22 22.72 -17.71
C ARG A 566 10.08 24.05 -18.42
N ALA A 567 11.19 24.56 -18.93
CA ALA A 567 11.23 25.78 -19.73
C ALA A 567 11.39 25.42 -21.21
N TYR A 568 10.57 26.02 -22.06
CA TYR A 568 10.51 25.70 -23.48
C TYR A 568 10.89 26.87 -24.36
N LEU A 569 11.67 26.58 -25.38
CA LEU A 569 11.90 27.49 -26.51
C LEU A 569 11.01 27.06 -27.68
N PHE A 570 10.30 28.01 -28.28
CA PHE A 570 9.50 27.80 -29.49
C PHE A 570 10.27 28.34 -30.70
N ASP A 571 10.80 27.45 -31.52
CA ASP A 571 11.55 27.80 -32.73
C ASP A 571 10.67 27.67 -33.97
N ASN A 572 10.57 28.72 -34.78
CA ASN A 572 9.70 28.69 -35.95
C ASN A 572 10.23 27.74 -37.03
N THR A 573 9.36 26.85 -37.54
CA THR A 573 9.78 25.81 -38.51
C THR A 573 10.22 26.35 -39.86
N GLU A 574 9.88 27.59 -40.19
CA GLU A 574 10.26 28.25 -41.46
C GLU A 574 11.54 29.10 -41.28
N GLY A 575 12.22 29.00 -40.12
CA GLY A 575 13.50 29.66 -39.85
C GLY A 575 13.38 31.14 -39.47
N PHE A 576 12.18 31.60 -39.09
CA PHE A 576 11.92 33.00 -38.72
C PHE A 576 12.41 33.38 -37.31
N GLY A 577 12.88 32.42 -36.50
CA GLY A 577 13.46 32.66 -35.18
C GLY A 577 12.62 32.18 -34.00
N LEU A 578 13.04 32.51 -32.78
CA LEU A 578 12.41 32.09 -31.53
C LEU A 578 11.27 33.02 -31.14
N LEU A 579 10.19 32.46 -30.59
CA LEU A 579 9.09 33.22 -30.00
C LEU A 579 9.53 33.90 -28.69
N TYR A 580 9.50 35.22 -28.67
CA TYR A 580 10.03 36.06 -27.60
C TYR A 580 9.06 37.20 -27.25
N VAL A 581 8.98 37.60 -25.98
CA VAL A 581 8.15 38.74 -25.57
C VAL A 581 8.96 40.02 -25.47
N ASP A 582 8.66 41.00 -26.34
CA ASP A 582 9.33 42.29 -26.33
C ASP A 582 8.81 43.19 -25.21
N SER A 583 9.69 43.58 -24.29
CA SER A 583 9.34 44.43 -23.14
C SER A 583 8.92 45.85 -23.51
N SER A 584 9.25 46.33 -24.71
CA SER A 584 8.88 47.67 -25.16
C SER A 584 7.47 47.74 -25.73
N THR A 585 6.97 46.65 -26.31
CA THR A 585 5.65 46.59 -26.96
C THR A 585 4.65 45.73 -26.19
N GLY A 586 5.12 44.79 -25.37
CA GLY A 586 4.28 43.79 -24.71
C GLY A 586 3.67 42.77 -25.69
N ILE A 587 4.22 42.65 -26.90
CA ILE A 587 3.72 41.78 -27.97
C ILE A 587 4.70 40.63 -28.19
N PRO A 588 4.23 39.38 -28.37
CA PRO A 588 5.08 38.28 -28.84
C PRO A 588 5.65 38.59 -30.22
N THR A 589 6.95 38.42 -30.42
CA THR A 589 7.64 38.62 -31.70
C THR A 589 8.59 37.46 -31.97
N LEU A 590 8.94 37.21 -33.23
CA LEU A 590 10.05 36.32 -33.55
C LEU A 590 11.36 37.10 -33.63
N LYS A 591 12.40 36.59 -32.98
CA LYS A 591 13.74 37.17 -33.04
C LYS A 591 14.75 36.13 -33.53
N THR A 592 15.49 36.50 -34.58
CA THR A 592 16.52 35.69 -35.24
C THR A 592 17.93 35.92 -34.68
N ALA A 593 18.15 37.01 -33.94
CA ALA A 593 19.45 37.40 -33.38
C ALA A 593 19.33 37.86 -31.91
N ASP A 594 20.36 37.57 -31.12
CA ASP A 594 20.73 38.27 -29.87
C ASP A 594 19.78 38.25 -28.68
N LEU A 595 19.31 37.06 -28.27
CA LEU A 595 18.84 36.90 -26.89
C LEU A 595 19.55 35.74 -26.23
N ASP A 596 20.11 36.03 -25.07
CA ASP A 596 20.57 35.04 -24.11
C ASP A 596 19.41 34.05 -23.91
N ARG A 597 19.63 32.77 -24.19
CA ARG A 597 18.56 31.76 -24.08
C ARG A 597 18.27 31.43 -22.62
N GLU A 598 19.09 31.97 -21.71
CA GLU A 598 18.79 32.10 -20.29
C GLU A 598 17.88 33.30 -19.98
N ASP A 599 17.52 34.12 -20.98
CA ASP A 599 16.51 35.17 -20.82
C ASP A 599 15.13 34.55 -20.61
N PRO A 600 14.49 34.77 -19.45
CA PRO A 600 13.17 34.24 -19.17
C PRO A 600 12.10 34.67 -20.18
N ARG A 601 12.31 35.75 -20.94
CA ARG A 601 11.36 36.25 -21.96
C ARG A 601 11.34 35.39 -23.24
N ALA A 602 12.38 34.61 -23.50
CA ALA A 602 12.40 33.61 -24.59
C ALA A 602 11.86 32.25 -24.15
N ASN A 603 11.70 32.04 -22.84
CA ASN A 603 11.34 30.76 -22.25
C ASN A 603 9.87 30.73 -21.83
N TRP A 604 9.22 29.63 -22.16
CA TRP A 604 7.79 29.43 -21.96
C TRP A 604 7.53 28.22 -21.11
N MET A 605 6.51 28.30 -20.28
CA MET A 605 6.01 27.22 -19.46
C MET A 605 4.72 26.71 -20.06
N ILE A 606 4.58 25.39 -20.14
CA ILE A 606 3.37 24.73 -20.65
C ILE A 606 2.82 23.86 -19.54
N VAL A 607 1.64 24.18 -19.06
CA VAL A 607 0.96 23.44 -17.98
C VAL A 607 -0.28 22.76 -18.54
N ARG A 608 -0.52 21.52 -18.09
CA ARG A 608 -1.69 20.74 -18.42
C ARG A 608 -2.47 20.42 -17.15
N SER A 609 -3.78 20.65 -17.19
CA SER A 609 -4.69 20.16 -16.17
C SER A 609 -4.90 18.67 -16.36
N ASP A 610 -4.58 17.87 -15.35
CA ASP A 610 -4.94 16.44 -15.34
C ASP A 610 -6.47 16.26 -15.18
N LYS A 611 -7.12 17.18 -14.45
CA LYS A 611 -8.54 17.11 -14.12
C LYS A 611 -9.44 17.50 -15.29
N TYR A 612 -9.17 18.65 -15.92
CA TYR A 612 -10.03 19.22 -16.96
C TYR A 612 -9.49 19.01 -18.38
N GLY A 613 -8.27 18.48 -18.52
CA GLY A 613 -7.63 18.27 -19.82
C GLY A 613 -7.30 19.57 -20.57
N THR A 614 -7.29 20.71 -19.86
CA THR A 614 -6.94 22.03 -20.40
C THR A 614 -5.43 22.21 -20.46
N LEU A 615 -4.95 23.08 -21.36
CA LEU A 615 -3.55 23.44 -21.49
C LEU A 615 -3.41 24.96 -21.49
N CYS A 616 -2.42 25.48 -20.77
CA CYS A 616 -2.11 26.90 -20.72
C CYS A 616 -0.63 27.12 -21.01
N VAL A 617 -0.31 28.21 -21.72
CA VAL A 617 1.08 28.58 -22.06
C VAL A 617 1.40 29.94 -21.48
N ARG A 618 2.44 30.02 -20.64
CA ARG A 618 2.83 31.21 -19.90
C ARG A 618 4.28 31.59 -20.21
N ASN A 619 4.56 32.87 -20.42
CA ASN A 619 5.92 33.37 -20.60
C ASN A 619 6.61 33.54 -19.23
N LEU A 620 7.84 33.07 -19.07
CA LEU A 620 8.55 33.14 -17.78
C LEU A 620 9.04 34.57 -17.45
N GLY A 621 9.35 35.39 -18.46
CA GLY A 621 9.87 36.74 -18.24
C GLY A 621 8.81 37.80 -17.92
N THR A 622 7.60 37.67 -18.49
CA THR A 622 6.52 38.63 -18.27
C THR A 622 5.41 38.13 -17.34
N GLY A 623 5.31 36.81 -17.17
CA GLY A 623 4.24 36.17 -16.39
C GLY A 623 2.86 36.17 -17.06
N LEU A 624 2.77 36.61 -18.32
CA LEU A 624 1.52 36.62 -19.10
C LEU A 624 1.29 35.31 -19.86
N TYR A 625 0.02 35.01 -20.12
CA TYR A 625 -0.46 33.84 -20.84
C TYR A 625 -0.70 34.15 -22.31
N ILE A 626 -0.47 33.16 -23.17
CA ILE A 626 -1.01 33.20 -24.55
C ILE A 626 -2.53 33.18 -24.46
N ASN A 627 -3.16 34.20 -25.05
CA ASN A 627 -4.60 34.36 -25.13
C ASN A 627 -4.95 34.94 -26.51
N THR A 628 -5.48 34.13 -27.41
CA THR A 628 -5.78 34.53 -28.80
C THR A 628 -6.98 35.46 -28.91
N GLU A 629 -7.73 35.68 -27.83
CA GLU A 629 -8.84 36.66 -27.77
C GLU A 629 -8.38 38.03 -27.25
N ALA A 630 -7.16 38.13 -26.73
CA ALA A 630 -6.58 39.38 -26.29
C ALA A 630 -6.01 40.18 -27.47
N GLU A 631 -6.08 41.52 -27.39
CA GLU A 631 -5.62 42.44 -28.44
C GLU A 631 -4.15 42.19 -28.85
N ASN A 632 -3.29 41.88 -27.89
CA ASN A 632 -1.86 41.63 -28.09
C ASN A 632 -1.47 40.14 -28.00
N ILE A 633 -2.43 39.21 -28.07
CA ILE A 633 -2.23 37.76 -27.95
C ILE A 633 -1.73 37.33 -26.54
N LEU A 634 -1.56 38.27 -25.61
CA LEU A 634 -1.16 38.02 -24.23
C LEU A 634 -2.19 38.57 -23.24
N SER A 635 -2.38 37.86 -22.13
CA SER A 635 -3.30 38.26 -21.06
C SER A 635 -2.78 37.84 -19.69
N SER A 636 -3.20 38.53 -18.63
CA SER A 636 -2.99 38.09 -17.25
C SER A 636 -3.93 36.95 -16.84
N LYS A 637 -4.99 36.68 -17.63
CA LYS A 637 -5.89 35.56 -17.42
C LYS A 637 -5.54 34.41 -18.38
N PRO A 638 -5.38 33.17 -17.88
CA PRO A 638 -5.15 32.04 -18.75
C PRO A 638 -6.35 31.80 -19.66
N GLN A 639 -6.07 31.38 -20.88
CA GLN A 639 -7.05 30.84 -21.80
C GLN A 639 -6.69 29.36 -22.03
N PRO A 640 -7.60 28.42 -21.77
CA PRO A 640 -7.41 27.03 -22.17
C PRO A 640 -7.18 26.93 -23.68
N LEU A 641 -6.04 26.42 -24.09
CA LEU A 641 -5.70 26.17 -25.49
C LEU A 641 -6.11 24.75 -25.86
N THR A 642 -7.05 24.60 -26.79
CA THR A 642 -7.49 23.27 -27.29
C THR A 642 -6.65 22.76 -28.46
N ALA A 643 -5.84 23.63 -29.07
CA ALA A 643 -5.11 23.38 -30.31
C ALA A 643 -3.59 23.44 -30.09
N PHE A 644 -3.05 22.37 -29.51
CA PHE A 644 -1.62 22.10 -29.40
C PHE A 644 -1.33 20.69 -29.96
N ALA A 645 -1.13 20.57 -31.27
CA ALA A 645 -0.88 19.27 -31.92
C ALA A 645 0.28 19.34 -32.90
N ARG A 646 0.95 18.19 -33.08
CA ARG A 646 2.03 18.03 -34.07
C ARG A 646 1.41 17.81 -35.46
N SER A 647 1.71 18.67 -36.42
CA SER A 647 1.24 18.56 -37.81
C SER A 647 2.40 18.57 -38.78
N GLY A 648 2.90 17.41 -39.21
CA GLY A 648 3.85 17.23 -40.33
C GLY A 648 5.25 17.86 -40.16
N LYS A 649 5.36 19.11 -39.69
CA LYS A 649 6.57 19.90 -39.52
C LYS A 649 6.78 20.46 -38.10
N GLY A 650 5.74 20.58 -37.24
CA GLY A 650 5.90 21.13 -35.88
C GLY A 650 4.59 21.19 -35.06
N PHE A 651 4.62 21.87 -33.91
CA PHE A 651 3.49 22.23 -33.06
C PHE A 651 2.88 23.58 -33.44
N TYR A 652 1.61 23.80 -33.14
CA TYR A 652 0.94 25.10 -33.26
C TYR A 652 0.26 25.47 -31.92
N LEU A 653 -0.01 26.76 -31.70
CA LEU A 653 -0.48 27.33 -30.43
C LEU A 653 -1.82 28.04 -30.63
N GLY A 654 -2.95 27.46 -30.22
CA GLY A 654 -4.25 28.08 -30.48
C GLY A 654 -5.42 27.61 -29.62
N ASN A 655 -6.50 28.40 -29.62
CA ASN A 655 -7.75 28.07 -28.92
C ASN A 655 -8.73 27.25 -29.78
N THR A 656 -8.55 27.19 -31.11
CA THR A 656 -9.37 26.32 -31.99
C THR A 656 -8.48 25.48 -32.89
N SER A 657 -8.98 24.36 -33.39
CA SER A 657 -8.25 23.50 -34.35
C SER A 657 -7.93 24.18 -35.69
N THR A 658 -8.43 25.40 -35.90
CA THR A 658 -8.24 26.18 -37.14
C THR A 658 -7.40 27.43 -36.97
N GLU A 659 -7.31 28.01 -35.76
CA GLU A 659 -6.65 29.28 -35.50
C GLU A 659 -5.53 29.14 -34.46
N CYS A 660 -4.37 29.74 -34.73
CA CYS A 660 -3.19 29.70 -33.88
C CYS A 660 -2.41 31.02 -33.95
N VAL A 661 -1.40 31.15 -33.08
CA VAL A 661 -0.36 32.18 -33.20
C VAL A 661 0.44 31.92 -34.48
N VAL A 662 0.46 32.91 -35.38
CA VAL A 662 1.20 32.89 -36.64
C VAL A 662 2.16 34.06 -36.66
N ALA A 663 3.39 33.81 -37.06
CA ALA A 663 4.39 34.85 -37.25
C ALA A 663 4.65 35.16 -38.72
N ALA A 664 4.78 36.45 -39.05
CA ALA A 664 5.25 36.90 -40.36
C ALA A 664 6.78 36.90 -40.44
N GLN A 665 7.33 36.97 -41.66
CA GLN A 665 8.77 36.98 -41.92
C GLN A 665 9.48 38.21 -41.29
N ASP A 666 8.74 39.30 -41.03
CA ASP A 666 9.24 40.49 -40.34
C ASP A 666 9.27 40.35 -38.81
N GLY A 667 8.84 39.21 -38.28
CA GLY A 667 8.82 38.87 -36.86
C GLY A 667 7.55 39.26 -36.12
N THR A 668 6.57 39.92 -36.75
CA THR A 668 5.29 40.26 -36.13
C THR A 668 4.41 39.02 -35.93
N THR A 669 3.63 38.96 -34.84
CA THR A 669 2.70 37.85 -34.56
C THR A 669 1.23 38.29 -34.67
N SER A 670 0.38 37.35 -35.08
CA SER A 670 -1.07 37.54 -35.25
C SER A 670 -1.81 36.22 -35.01
N VAL A 671 -3.15 36.25 -34.99
CA VAL A 671 -3.97 35.04 -35.01
C VAL A 671 -4.29 34.68 -36.45
N GLY A 672 -3.97 33.46 -36.87
CA GLY A 672 -4.16 32.97 -38.24
C GLY A 672 -4.29 31.45 -38.31
N ARG A 673 -4.32 30.88 -39.52
CA ARG A 673 -4.46 29.42 -39.69
C ARG A 673 -3.17 28.68 -39.35
N PHE A 674 -3.26 27.49 -38.74
CA PHE A 674 -2.09 26.64 -38.46
C PHE A 674 -1.31 26.20 -39.71
N SER A 675 -1.96 26.21 -40.87
CA SER A 675 -1.34 25.90 -42.17
C SER A 675 -0.74 27.12 -42.86
N ALA A 676 -0.89 28.31 -42.29
CA ALA A 676 -0.24 29.51 -42.80
C ALA A 676 1.27 29.44 -42.57
N THR A 677 2.04 30.07 -43.47
CA THR A 677 3.47 30.27 -43.28
C THR A 677 3.73 30.94 -41.94
N GLY A 678 4.64 30.38 -41.14
CA GLY A 678 4.98 30.87 -39.81
C GLY A 678 4.04 30.45 -38.67
N GLY A 679 3.05 29.59 -38.91
CA GLY A 679 2.13 29.07 -37.89
C GLY A 679 2.60 27.82 -37.12
N GLN A 680 3.82 27.34 -37.37
CA GLN A 680 4.34 26.10 -36.79
C GLN A 680 5.69 26.30 -36.09
N TYR A 681 5.89 25.58 -34.99
CA TYR A 681 7.02 25.70 -34.08
C TYR A 681 7.61 24.33 -33.70
N LEU A 682 8.93 24.22 -33.69
CA LEU A 682 9.65 23.17 -32.98
C LEU A 682 9.75 23.52 -31.50
N LEU A 683 9.62 22.50 -30.66
CA LEU A 683 9.66 22.66 -29.21
C LEU A 683 10.97 22.09 -28.67
N HIS A 684 11.67 22.90 -27.88
CA HIS A 684 12.96 22.55 -27.30
C HIS A 684 12.88 22.70 -25.78
N ASP A 685 13.12 21.61 -25.05
CA ASP A 685 13.24 21.62 -23.57
C ASP A 685 14.60 22.22 -23.19
N ASN A 686 14.60 23.36 -22.51
CA ASN A 686 15.80 24.05 -22.08
C ASN A 686 16.37 23.38 -20.83
N LEU A 687 17.40 22.54 -21.01
CA LEU A 687 17.97 21.74 -19.93
C LEU A 687 18.77 22.57 -18.90
N SER A 688 18.99 23.87 -19.16
CA SER A 688 19.63 24.79 -18.22
C SER A 688 18.65 25.48 -17.28
N MET A 689 17.36 25.59 -17.66
CA MET A 689 16.36 26.40 -16.95
C MET A 689 15.14 25.57 -16.57
N THR A 690 14.73 25.69 -15.32
CA THR A 690 13.54 25.01 -14.81
C THR A 690 12.69 26.00 -14.00
N PRO A 691 11.38 26.11 -14.25
CA PRO A 691 10.45 26.82 -13.37
C PRO A 691 10.47 26.25 -11.94
N GLY A 692 10.35 27.13 -10.94
CA GLY A 692 10.24 26.73 -9.53
C GLY A 692 8.88 26.12 -9.19
N THR A 693 8.85 25.28 -8.16
CA THR A 693 7.65 24.49 -7.80
C THR A 693 6.44 25.35 -7.40
N GLU A 694 6.65 26.45 -6.67
CA GLU A 694 5.59 27.39 -6.26
C GLU A 694 4.88 28.01 -7.47
N LEU A 695 5.67 28.44 -8.47
CA LEU A 695 5.12 28.98 -9.71
C LEU A 695 4.32 27.92 -10.48
N VAL A 696 4.78 26.67 -10.49
CA VAL A 696 4.05 25.56 -11.13
C VAL A 696 2.66 25.40 -10.51
N GLN A 697 2.57 25.34 -9.18
CA GLN A 697 1.30 25.16 -8.48
C GLN A 697 0.32 26.30 -8.78
N GLN A 698 0.81 27.55 -8.74
CA GLN A 698 -0.01 28.72 -9.07
C GLN A 698 -0.61 28.63 -10.49
N VAL A 699 0.23 28.30 -11.48
CA VAL A 699 -0.21 28.26 -12.89
C VAL A 699 -1.20 27.12 -13.14
N VAL A 700 -1.08 25.99 -12.43
CA VAL A 700 -2.03 24.88 -12.50
C VAL A 700 -3.40 25.31 -12.00
N GLU A 701 -3.47 25.93 -10.81
CA GLU A 701 -4.73 26.42 -10.24
C GLU A 701 -5.40 27.44 -11.16
N GLU A 702 -4.62 28.37 -11.72
CA GLU A 702 -5.12 29.35 -12.69
C GLU A 702 -5.68 28.67 -13.96
N CYS A 703 -5.03 27.62 -14.47
CA CYS A 703 -5.46 26.87 -15.65
C CYS A 703 -6.71 25.99 -15.43
N ASP A 704 -6.97 25.59 -14.17
CA ASP A 704 -8.11 24.76 -13.75
C ASP A 704 -9.42 25.54 -13.58
N ASN A 705 -9.34 26.83 -13.24
CA ASN A 705 -10.49 27.67 -12.89
C ASN A 705 -11.65 27.64 -13.90
N PRO A 706 -11.44 27.71 -15.23
CA PRO A 706 -12.53 27.64 -16.20
C PRO A 706 -13.31 26.31 -16.13
N GLY A 707 -12.62 25.19 -15.97
CA GLY A 707 -13.25 23.87 -15.84
C GLY A 707 -13.98 23.71 -14.51
N LYS A 708 -13.36 24.19 -13.41
CA LYS A 708 -13.94 24.19 -12.06
C LYS A 708 -15.29 24.92 -12.01
N PHE A 709 -15.38 26.05 -12.70
CA PHE A 709 -16.62 26.82 -12.78
C PHE A 709 -17.78 26.02 -13.41
N GLU A 710 -17.54 25.34 -14.53
CA GLU A 710 -18.58 24.55 -15.21
C GLU A 710 -19.01 23.32 -14.39
N GLU A 711 -18.08 22.65 -13.71
CA GLU A 711 -18.38 21.55 -12.78
C GLU A 711 -19.28 22.03 -11.62
N TYR A 712 -18.89 23.12 -10.95
CA TYR A 712 -19.62 23.66 -9.81
C TYR A 712 -21.01 24.15 -10.19
N LYS A 713 -21.14 24.76 -11.37
CA LYS A 713 -22.43 25.14 -11.94
C LYS A 713 -23.36 23.94 -12.10
N ALA A 714 -22.84 22.79 -12.54
CA ALA A 714 -23.62 21.57 -12.71
C ALA A 714 -24.03 20.92 -11.37
N MET A 715 -23.25 21.10 -10.30
CA MET A 715 -23.54 20.53 -8.98
C MET A 715 -24.66 21.24 -8.21
N VAL A 716 -24.97 22.49 -8.54
CA VAL A 716 -25.90 23.32 -7.74
C VAL A 716 -27.28 22.69 -7.50
N PRO A 717 -27.96 22.07 -8.49
CA PRO A 717 -29.26 21.44 -8.27
C PRO A 717 -29.21 20.33 -7.20
N ASP A 718 -28.17 19.49 -7.20
CA ASP A 718 -28.00 18.40 -6.24
C ASP A 718 -27.74 18.95 -4.83
N ILE A 719 -26.95 20.02 -4.71
CA ILE A 719 -26.71 20.70 -3.43
C ILE A 719 -28.04 21.16 -2.81
N LEU A 720 -28.90 21.79 -3.63
CA LEU A 720 -30.20 22.29 -3.19
C LEU A 720 -31.23 21.18 -2.89
N ALA A 721 -31.00 19.94 -3.36
CA ALA A 721 -31.86 18.79 -3.16
C ALA A 721 -31.39 17.83 -2.04
N THR A 722 -30.22 18.08 -1.42
CA THR A 722 -29.66 17.24 -0.36
C THR A 722 -30.57 17.20 0.88
N PRO A 723 -30.96 16.02 1.41
CA PRO A 723 -31.81 15.91 2.60
C PRO A 723 -31.20 16.57 3.85
N GLU A 724 -32.04 17.04 4.76
CA GLU A 724 -31.57 17.60 6.03
C GLU A 724 -30.95 16.52 6.94
N GLY A 725 -29.84 16.84 7.59
CA GLY A 725 -29.21 15.99 8.61
C GLY A 725 -28.36 14.85 8.07
N VAL A 726 -28.14 14.75 6.75
CA VAL A 726 -27.16 13.80 6.18
C VAL A 726 -25.82 14.48 5.94
N LEU A 727 -24.75 13.70 5.81
CA LEU A 727 -23.44 14.20 5.41
C LEU A 727 -23.55 14.97 4.08
N GLY A 728 -22.81 16.07 3.95
CA GLY A 728 -22.82 16.97 2.79
C GLY A 728 -23.89 18.08 2.83
N TYR A 729 -24.88 17.99 3.72
CA TYR A 729 -25.91 19.03 3.87
C TYR A 729 -25.30 20.35 4.35
N TRP A 730 -25.70 21.47 3.72
CA TRP A 730 -25.25 22.81 4.09
C TRP A 730 -26.03 23.30 5.32
N THR A 731 -25.34 23.55 6.43
CA THR A 731 -25.99 23.84 7.71
C THR A 731 -26.45 25.29 7.86
N MET A 732 -25.91 26.21 7.05
CA MET A 732 -26.21 27.64 7.13
C MET A 732 -27.29 28.04 6.11
N PRO A 733 -28.50 28.45 6.57
CA PRO A 733 -29.58 28.85 5.66
C PRO A 733 -29.22 30.02 4.74
N SER A 734 -28.36 30.95 5.21
CA SER A 734 -27.91 32.09 4.41
C SER A 734 -27.05 31.69 3.21
N GLU A 735 -26.20 30.66 3.34
CA GLU A 735 -25.37 30.16 2.24
C GLU A 735 -26.23 29.48 1.18
N GLN A 736 -27.25 28.72 1.59
CA GLN A 736 -28.22 28.11 0.67
C GLN A 736 -28.99 29.17 -0.12
N GLU A 737 -29.42 30.26 0.52
CA GLU A 737 -30.14 31.35 -0.15
C GLU A 737 -29.24 32.14 -1.11
N GLN A 738 -27.98 32.38 -0.74
CA GLN A 738 -26.98 32.96 -1.65
C GLN A 738 -26.76 32.07 -2.88
N LEU A 739 -26.68 30.75 -2.70
CA LEU A 739 -26.52 29.81 -3.79
C LEU A 739 -27.74 29.83 -4.73
N ARG A 740 -28.97 29.87 -4.18
CA ARG A 740 -30.21 30.01 -4.97
C ARG A 740 -30.19 31.29 -5.81
N THR A 741 -29.76 32.41 -5.20
CA THR A 741 -29.67 33.71 -5.87
C THR A 741 -28.61 33.72 -6.99
N LEU A 742 -27.45 33.10 -6.75
CA LEU A 742 -26.38 33.00 -7.75
C LEU A 742 -26.77 32.11 -8.94
N TYR A 743 -27.46 31.00 -8.65
CA TYR A 743 -27.89 30.03 -9.65
C TYR A 743 -28.93 30.60 -10.61
N ASP A 744 -29.86 31.43 -10.11
CA ASP A 744 -30.88 32.15 -10.89
C ASP A 744 -31.56 31.24 -11.92
N ASP A 745 -32.13 30.13 -11.45
CA ASP A 745 -32.76 29.08 -12.27
C ASP A 745 -31.90 28.54 -13.42
N GLY A 746 -30.57 28.48 -13.21
CA GLY A 746 -29.58 27.98 -14.17
C GLY A 746 -28.85 29.06 -14.98
N ASN A 747 -29.19 30.35 -14.78
CA ASN A 747 -28.64 31.48 -15.54
C ASN A 747 -27.34 32.07 -14.96
N ILE A 748 -26.45 31.23 -14.43
CA ILE A 748 -25.12 31.70 -13.98
C ILE A 748 -24.11 31.79 -15.13
N THR A 749 -23.45 32.95 -15.24
CA THR A 749 -22.52 33.33 -16.32
C THR A 749 -21.06 33.36 -15.83
N ALA A 750 -20.09 33.23 -16.74
CA ALA A 750 -18.66 33.10 -16.42
C ALA A 750 -18.05 34.32 -15.67
N ASN A 751 -18.67 35.49 -15.72
CA ASN A 751 -18.26 36.65 -14.92
C ASN A 751 -18.53 36.49 -13.41
N LYS A 752 -19.40 35.56 -13.00
CA LYS A 752 -19.67 35.20 -11.60
C LYS A 752 -18.84 33.99 -11.13
N SER A 753 -17.85 33.54 -11.90
CA SER A 753 -17.11 32.31 -11.59
C SER A 753 -16.40 32.35 -10.24
N ALA A 754 -15.73 33.46 -9.93
CA ALA A 754 -15.05 33.64 -8.65
C ALA A 754 -16.02 33.61 -7.47
N GLU A 755 -17.22 34.20 -7.60
CA GLU A 755 -18.25 34.20 -6.55
C GLU A 755 -18.79 32.79 -6.30
N LEU A 756 -19.11 32.04 -7.36
CA LEU A 756 -19.59 30.66 -7.24
C LEU A 756 -18.55 29.74 -6.61
N ILE A 757 -17.31 29.80 -7.09
CA ILE A 757 -16.20 28.98 -6.60
C ILE A 757 -15.98 29.27 -5.11
N ALA A 758 -15.88 30.55 -4.73
CA ALA A 758 -15.69 30.94 -3.33
C ALA A 758 -16.84 30.49 -2.43
N LEU A 759 -18.10 30.58 -2.88
CA LEU A 759 -19.26 30.16 -2.10
C LEU A 759 -19.26 28.64 -1.85
N ILE A 760 -19.01 27.83 -2.88
CA ILE A 760 -19.04 26.36 -2.76
C ILE A 760 -17.84 25.82 -1.97
N ASP A 761 -16.65 26.40 -2.18
CA ASP A 761 -15.43 26.06 -1.44
C ASP A 761 -15.55 26.44 0.05
N GLY A 762 -16.20 27.56 0.35
CA GLY A 762 -16.35 28.09 1.71
C GLY A 762 -17.56 27.60 2.50
N ALA A 763 -18.47 26.84 1.89
CA ALA A 763 -19.74 26.46 2.51
C ALA A 763 -19.59 25.54 3.74
N THR A 764 -20.40 25.79 4.76
CA THR A 764 -20.41 25.02 6.01
C THR A 764 -21.30 23.77 5.85
N LYS A 765 -20.70 22.58 5.95
CA LYS A 765 -21.37 21.30 5.63
C LYS A 765 -21.35 20.37 6.83
N ILE A 766 -22.36 19.49 6.97
CA ILE A 766 -22.26 18.32 7.85
C ILE A 766 -21.18 17.41 7.27
N THR A 767 -20.12 17.15 8.02
CA THR A 767 -19.03 16.23 7.62
C THR A 767 -18.91 15.12 8.64
N ALA A 768 -18.40 13.97 8.20
CA ALA A 768 -18.01 12.93 9.14
C ALA A 768 -16.69 13.32 9.80
N ASP A 769 -16.61 13.22 11.13
CA ASP A 769 -15.35 13.41 11.84
C ASP A 769 -14.48 12.16 11.67
N THR A 770 -13.46 12.26 10.83
CA THR A 770 -12.53 11.15 10.56
C THR A 770 -11.54 10.91 11.69
N LYS A 771 -11.51 11.76 12.72
CA LYS A 771 -10.58 11.67 13.85
C LYS A 771 -11.22 11.06 15.10
N GLN A 772 -12.55 10.97 15.14
CA GLN A 772 -13.28 10.44 16.28
C GLN A 772 -14.22 9.32 15.85
N MET A 773 -14.62 8.49 16.82
CA MET A 773 -15.63 7.49 16.57
C MET A 773 -16.98 8.17 16.35
N GLY A 774 -17.64 7.83 15.24
CA GLY A 774 -18.99 8.31 14.93
C GLY A 774 -19.97 7.15 14.85
N ALA A 775 -21.25 7.42 15.09
CA ALA A 775 -22.32 6.45 14.85
C ALA A 775 -23.17 6.92 13.66
N TYR A 776 -23.56 6.01 12.78
CA TYR A 776 -24.23 6.31 11.52
C TYR A 776 -25.39 5.35 11.23
N ILE A 777 -26.42 5.86 10.56
CA ILE A 777 -27.43 5.08 9.82
C ILE A 777 -27.15 5.32 8.33
N ILE A 778 -26.98 4.22 7.60
CA ILE A 778 -26.65 4.22 6.17
C ILE A 778 -27.90 3.85 5.38
N LEU A 779 -28.40 4.76 4.54
CA LEU A 779 -29.69 4.68 3.85
C LEU A 779 -29.48 4.62 2.34
N SER A 780 -30.18 3.72 1.64
CA SER A 780 -30.12 3.65 0.17
C SER A 780 -30.71 4.91 -0.48
N ALA A 781 -30.03 5.53 -1.43
CA ALA A 781 -30.49 6.78 -2.06
C ALA A 781 -31.53 6.58 -3.19
N LEU A 782 -31.78 5.34 -3.62
CA LEU A 782 -32.68 5.04 -4.75
C LEU A 782 -34.16 4.99 -4.40
N GLU A 783 -34.52 4.83 -3.12
CA GLU A 783 -35.91 4.70 -2.66
C GLU A 783 -36.25 5.75 -1.59
N ALA A 784 -36.11 7.03 -1.92
CA ALA A 784 -36.43 8.13 -1.01
C ALA A 784 -37.96 8.27 -0.81
N ASN A 785 -38.52 7.44 0.07
CA ASN A 785 -39.83 7.59 0.70
C ASN A 785 -39.74 7.09 2.15
N GLU A 786 -40.80 7.21 2.95
CA GLU A 786 -40.81 6.87 4.39
C GLU A 786 -40.37 5.42 4.74
N GLY A 787 -40.09 4.57 3.74
CA GLY A 787 -39.58 3.20 3.87
C GLY A 787 -38.12 2.95 3.44
N THR A 788 -37.31 3.98 3.17
CA THR A 788 -35.94 3.82 2.65
C THR A 788 -35.13 2.77 3.44
N PRO A 789 -34.60 1.72 2.78
CA PRO A 789 -33.94 0.63 3.47
C PRO A 789 -32.56 1.04 4.00
N ALA A 790 -32.27 0.66 5.24
CA ALA A 790 -31.00 0.86 5.93
C ALA A 790 -30.09 -0.37 5.79
N LEU A 791 -28.78 -0.13 5.71
CA LEU A 791 -27.76 -1.18 5.76
C LEU A 791 -27.79 -1.89 7.12
N THR A 792 -27.77 -3.22 7.10
CA THR A 792 -27.87 -4.09 8.28
C THR A 792 -26.92 -5.28 8.18
N ILE A 793 -26.54 -5.83 9.34
CA ILE A 793 -25.86 -7.13 9.39
C ILE A 793 -26.85 -8.28 9.61
N GLY A 794 -26.72 -9.33 8.80
CA GLY A 794 -27.52 -10.55 8.88
C GLY A 794 -26.99 -11.57 9.89
N ASP A 795 -27.86 -12.51 10.29
CA ASP A 795 -27.53 -13.62 11.21
C ASP A 795 -26.44 -14.57 10.65
N ASP A 796 -26.21 -14.52 9.33
CA ASP A 796 -25.24 -15.32 8.57
C ASP A 796 -23.87 -14.64 8.39
N ASN A 797 -23.66 -13.48 9.04
CA ASN A 797 -22.48 -12.62 8.92
C ASN A 797 -22.34 -11.91 7.56
N TYR A 798 -23.40 -11.85 6.75
CA TYR A 798 -23.42 -11.06 5.51
C TYR A 798 -24.17 -9.74 5.68
N LEU A 799 -23.87 -8.78 4.83
CA LEU A 799 -24.60 -7.52 4.78
C LEU A 799 -25.95 -7.71 4.07
N SER A 800 -26.99 -7.03 4.56
CA SER A 800 -28.32 -6.96 3.94
C SER A 800 -28.88 -5.54 4.11
N HIS A 801 -29.97 -5.21 3.43
CA HIS A 801 -30.71 -3.98 3.69
C HIS A 801 -32.16 -4.29 4.09
N LYS A 802 -32.74 -3.49 4.98
CA LYS A 802 -34.10 -3.68 5.50
C LYS A 802 -34.75 -2.33 5.75
N ALA A 803 -36.08 -2.28 5.78
CA ALA A 803 -36.80 -1.08 6.20
C ALA A 803 -36.23 -0.50 7.51
N THR A 804 -36.10 0.82 7.56
CA THR A 804 -35.50 1.50 8.71
C THR A 804 -36.36 1.31 9.97
N THR A 805 -35.77 0.81 11.05
CA THR A 805 -36.41 0.57 12.36
C THR A 805 -35.70 1.23 13.54
N GLY A 806 -34.46 1.73 13.34
CA GLY A 806 -33.65 2.38 14.36
C GLY A 806 -33.08 1.42 15.41
N LYS A 807 -33.00 0.13 15.10
CA LYS A 807 -32.47 -0.91 15.99
C LYS A 807 -30.95 -1.02 15.90
N ALA A 808 -30.35 -1.70 16.87
CA ALA A 808 -28.90 -1.81 17.00
C ALA A 808 -28.20 -2.44 15.77
N ASP A 809 -28.88 -3.31 15.02
CA ASP A 809 -28.35 -3.92 13.78
C ASP A 809 -28.31 -2.97 12.58
N GLN A 810 -28.86 -1.75 12.72
CA GLN A 810 -28.84 -0.65 11.75
C GLN A 810 -27.91 0.50 12.17
N ILE A 811 -27.34 0.42 13.37
CA ILE A 811 -26.37 1.41 13.85
C ILE A 811 -24.97 0.91 13.48
N TRP A 812 -24.25 1.74 12.75
CA TRP A 812 -22.88 1.48 12.33
C TRP A 812 -21.94 2.44 13.03
N LEU A 813 -20.98 1.90 13.78
CA LEU A 813 -19.88 2.68 14.32
C LEU A 813 -18.82 2.83 13.22
N GLY A 814 -18.40 4.06 12.98
CA GLY A 814 -17.21 4.35 12.18
C GLY A 814 -16.05 4.61 13.11
N ILE A 815 -15.14 3.63 13.25
CA ILE A 815 -13.93 3.74 14.07
C ILE A 815 -12.81 4.25 13.15
N PRO A 816 -12.16 5.40 13.42
CA PRO A 816 -11.09 5.92 12.58
C PRO A 816 -10.01 4.88 12.24
N LYS A 817 -9.74 4.66 10.94
CA LYS A 817 -8.75 3.70 10.43
C LYS A 817 -8.19 4.13 9.08
N GLN A 818 -6.88 4.41 8.99
CA GLN A 818 -6.15 4.71 7.74
C GLN A 818 -6.86 5.74 6.83
N GLY A 819 -7.28 6.88 7.39
CA GLY A 819 -8.00 7.93 6.65
C GLY A 819 -9.49 7.64 6.35
N GLY A 820 -9.97 6.42 6.60
CA GLY A 820 -11.38 6.03 6.55
C GLY A 820 -11.89 5.57 7.92
N TYR A 821 -12.90 4.71 7.91
CA TYR A 821 -13.51 4.13 9.10
C TYR A 821 -13.50 2.61 9.03
N GLU A 822 -13.08 1.93 10.07
CA GLU A 822 -13.60 0.59 10.26
C GLU A 822 -15.09 0.70 10.58
N LEU A 823 -15.92 0.25 9.63
CA LEU A 823 -17.37 0.30 9.78
C LEU A 823 -17.84 -0.97 10.48
N THR A 824 -18.23 -0.84 11.75
CA THR A 824 -18.59 -1.95 12.62
C THR A 824 -20.05 -1.90 13.07
N SER A 825 -20.64 -3.07 13.23
CA SER A 825 -21.95 -3.25 13.84
C SER A 825 -22.05 -4.67 14.39
N GLN A 826 -22.56 -4.82 15.60
CA GLN A 826 -22.78 -6.12 16.24
C GLN A 826 -21.48 -6.96 16.42
N GLY A 827 -20.35 -6.30 16.72
CA GLY A 827 -19.05 -6.93 16.93
C GLY A 827 -18.43 -7.47 15.62
N ARG A 828 -18.92 -6.98 14.50
CA ARG A 828 -18.47 -7.35 13.15
C ARG A 828 -18.11 -6.10 12.38
N ALA A 829 -17.03 -6.17 11.62
CA ALA A 829 -16.58 -5.14 10.72
C ALA A 829 -16.83 -5.55 9.26
N VAL A 830 -17.09 -4.56 8.39
CA VAL A 830 -17.14 -4.80 6.94
C VAL A 830 -15.78 -5.35 6.48
N ASN A 831 -15.83 -6.44 5.71
CA ASN A 831 -14.62 -7.04 5.14
C ASN A 831 -14.14 -6.25 3.91
N TYR A 832 -12.95 -6.56 3.39
CA TYR A 832 -12.52 -6.01 2.11
C TYR A 832 -13.55 -6.36 1.02
N LEU A 833 -13.76 -5.43 0.10
CA LEU A 833 -14.67 -5.62 -1.01
C LEU A 833 -13.92 -6.37 -2.12
N SER A 834 -14.52 -7.46 -2.60
CA SER A 834 -13.98 -8.16 -3.76
C SER A 834 -13.98 -7.25 -4.98
N ASP A 835 -12.88 -7.26 -5.72
CA ASP A 835 -12.73 -6.67 -7.05
C ASP A 835 -13.76 -7.17 -8.09
N ASN A 836 -14.38 -8.33 -7.84
CA ASN A 836 -15.42 -8.89 -8.69
C ASN A 836 -16.79 -8.36 -8.33
N SER A 837 -17.45 -7.71 -9.30
CA SER A 837 -18.84 -7.27 -9.19
C SER A 837 -19.79 -8.45 -8.96
N GLY A 838 -20.79 -8.26 -8.10
CA GLY A 838 -21.81 -9.27 -7.79
C GLY A 838 -21.43 -10.24 -6.67
N THR A 839 -20.27 -10.07 -6.06
CA THR A 839 -19.82 -10.86 -4.90
C THR A 839 -20.52 -10.40 -3.63
N THR A 840 -21.02 -11.32 -2.82
CA THR A 840 -21.65 -10.98 -1.53
C THR A 840 -20.64 -10.31 -0.60
N VAL A 841 -21.01 -9.19 0.02
CA VAL A 841 -20.13 -8.52 0.99
C VAL A 841 -20.20 -9.26 2.32
N SER A 842 -19.06 -9.80 2.74
CA SER A 842 -18.90 -10.51 4.02
C SER A 842 -18.44 -9.57 5.13
N THR A 843 -18.46 -10.08 6.37
CA THR A 843 -17.94 -9.38 7.54
C THR A 843 -16.86 -10.22 8.23
N LYS A 844 -16.04 -9.57 9.06
CA LYS A 844 -15.02 -10.19 9.91
C LYS A 844 -15.14 -9.65 11.34
N PRO A 845 -14.46 -10.23 12.34
CA PRO A 845 -14.43 -9.65 13.69
C PRO A 845 -13.98 -8.18 13.67
N GLU A 846 -14.50 -7.40 14.63
CA GLU A 846 -14.03 -6.04 14.90
C GLU A 846 -12.51 -6.00 15.18
N GLY A 847 -11.85 -4.92 14.78
CA GLY A 847 -10.39 -4.74 14.78
C GLY A 847 -9.71 -5.28 13.51
N GLU A 848 -10.32 -6.29 12.88
CA GLU A 848 -9.79 -6.88 11.66
C GLU A 848 -10.35 -6.21 10.39
N GLY A 849 -11.39 -5.37 10.50
CA GLY A 849 -12.13 -4.69 9.43
C GLY A 849 -11.29 -3.99 8.36
N ALA A 850 -11.81 -3.87 7.13
CA ALA A 850 -11.19 -3.02 6.11
C ALA A 850 -11.48 -1.54 6.39
N PRO A 851 -10.58 -0.60 6.05
CA PRO A 851 -10.89 0.83 6.12
C PRO A 851 -11.96 1.16 5.07
N ILE A 852 -13.14 1.58 5.52
CA ILE A 852 -14.28 1.95 4.70
C ILE A 852 -14.34 3.47 4.53
N PHE A 853 -14.55 3.89 3.30
CA PHE A 853 -14.62 5.27 2.89
C PHE A 853 -16.01 5.60 2.38
N PHE A 854 -16.51 6.73 2.86
CA PHE A 854 -17.70 7.38 2.35
C PHE A 854 -17.26 8.33 1.24
N ASN A 855 -17.27 7.87 0.00
CA ASN A 855 -16.77 8.67 -1.12
C ASN A 855 -17.90 9.48 -1.73
N PRO A 856 -17.79 10.82 -1.74
CA PRO A 856 -18.80 11.67 -2.35
C PRO A 856 -18.92 11.32 -3.85
N GLN A 857 -20.15 11.19 -4.33
CA GLN A 857 -20.51 11.00 -5.75
C GLN A 857 -21.06 12.30 -6.34
N SER A 858 -21.99 12.91 -5.62
CA SER A 858 -22.46 14.28 -5.84
C SER A 858 -22.86 14.86 -4.47
N ALA A 859 -23.52 16.02 -4.44
CA ALA A 859 -23.86 16.66 -3.17
C ALA A 859 -24.75 15.76 -2.30
N GLY A 860 -24.22 15.36 -1.13
CA GLY A 860 -24.90 14.51 -0.15
C GLY A 860 -25.02 13.02 -0.49
N LEU A 861 -24.62 12.60 -1.69
CA LEU A 861 -24.63 11.20 -2.12
C LEU A 861 -23.24 10.58 -1.97
N TYR A 862 -23.19 9.40 -1.38
CA TYR A 862 -21.94 8.69 -1.11
C TYR A 862 -21.96 7.27 -1.66
N SER A 863 -20.86 6.86 -2.27
CA SER A 863 -20.54 5.44 -2.43
C SER A 863 -19.80 4.96 -1.19
N ILE A 864 -20.01 3.71 -0.80
CA ILE A 864 -19.27 3.09 0.30
C ILE A 864 -18.29 2.09 -0.30
N SER A 865 -16.99 2.31 -0.16
CA SER A 865 -15.94 1.40 -0.63
C SER A 865 -14.92 1.14 0.47
N ASP A 866 -14.10 0.12 0.34
CA ASP A 866 -12.96 -0.14 1.22
C ASP A 866 -11.66 0.56 0.77
N VAL A 867 -11.76 1.44 -0.22
CA VAL A 867 -10.67 2.22 -0.80
C VAL A 867 -11.23 3.56 -1.26
N GLN A 868 -10.72 4.69 -0.77
CA GLN A 868 -11.28 6.04 -0.98
C GLN A 868 -11.66 6.37 -2.44
N TYR A 869 -10.92 5.84 -3.41
CA TYR A 869 -11.28 6.00 -4.82
C TYR A 869 -11.31 4.69 -5.62
N GLY A 870 -11.32 3.54 -4.94
CA GLY A 870 -11.23 2.22 -5.57
C GLY A 870 -12.41 1.87 -6.49
N PRO A 871 -12.23 0.89 -7.39
CA PRO A 871 -13.18 0.62 -8.47
C PRO A 871 -14.47 -0.09 -8.03
N VAL A 872 -14.52 -0.59 -6.80
CA VAL A 872 -15.66 -1.35 -6.27
C VAL A 872 -16.27 -0.65 -5.06
N ALA A 873 -17.60 -0.72 -4.95
CA ALA A 873 -18.38 -0.21 -3.84
C ALA A 873 -19.47 -1.21 -3.41
N ILE A 874 -20.07 -0.95 -2.25
CA ILE A 874 -21.23 -1.66 -1.74
C ILE A 874 -22.48 -1.25 -2.52
N ASN A 875 -23.18 -2.23 -3.09
CA ASN A 875 -24.40 -2.05 -3.85
C ASN A 875 -25.65 -2.25 -2.97
N GLY A 876 -26.45 -1.20 -2.82
CA GLY A 876 -27.69 -1.13 -2.07
C GLY A 876 -28.95 -1.60 -2.80
N ASN A 877 -28.86 -2.12 -4.03
CA ASN A 877 -29.97 -2.72 -4.78
C ASN A 877 -30.12 -4.23 -4.59
N ASN A 878 -29.16 -4.86 -3.92
CA ASN A 878 -29.15 -6.31 -3.75
C ASN A 878 -29.49 -6.71 -2.31
N SER A 879 -30.34 -7.71 -2.17
CA SER A 879 -30.56 -8.41 -0.91
C SER A 879 -30.28 -9.91 -1.12
N THR A 880 -29.18 -10.47 -0.63
CA THR A 880 -28.09 -9.91 0.18
C THR A 880 -27.23 -8.86 -0.55
N ILE A 881 -26.56 -8.00 0.20
CA ILE A 881 -25.74 -6.90 -0.33
C ILE A 881 -24.50 -7.45 -1.05
N LYS A 882 -24.20 -6.83 -2.19
CA LYS A 882 -23.12 -7.27 -3.09
C LYS A 882 -22.15 -6.13 -3.40
N THR A 883 -20.98 -6.48 -3.88
CA THR A 883 -20.07 -5.57 -4.55
C THR A 883 -20.64 -5.15 -5.92
N ALA A 884 -20.37 -3.92 -6.34
CA ALA A 884 -20.59 -3.47 -7.71
C ALA A 884 -19.52 -2.45 -8.09
N ALA A 885 -19.37 -2.20 -9.39
CA ALA A 885 -18.52 -1.11 -9.84
C ALA A 885 -18.96 0.23 -9.21
N LYS A 886 -17.99 1.03 -8.76
CA LYS A 886 -18.18 2.24 -7.94
C LYS A 886 -19.04 3.33 -8.58
N ASN A 887 -19.28 3.31 -9.89
CA ASN A 887 -20.07 4.33 -10.59
C ASN A 887 -21.37 3.76 -11.20
N THR A 888 -21.93 2.68 -10.64
CA THR A 888 -23.15 2.04 -11.14
C THR A 888 -24.40 2.48 -10.39
N GLU A 889 -25.54 2.52 -11.07
CA GLU A 889 -26.84 2.75 -10.45
C GLU A 889 -27.09 1.67 -9.37
N GLY A 890 -27.14 2.07 -8.09
CA GLY A 890 -27.29 1.14 -6.97
C GLY A 890 -26.31 1.31 -5.82
N ASN A 891 -25.29 2.13 -5.95
CA ASN A 891 -24.26 2.29 -4.93
C ASN A 891 -24.29 3.65 -4.22
N ASN A 892 -25.34 4.44 -4.45
CA ASN A 892 -25.53 5.73 -3.81
C ASN A 892 -26.24 5.55 -2.46
N TRP A 893 -25.63 6.11 -1.43
CA TRP A 893 -26.08 6.06 -0.04
C TRP A 893 -26.17 7.48 0.51
N TYR A 894 -27.21 7.72 1.30
CA TYR A 894 -27.23 8.81 2.26
C TYR A 894 -26.66 8.31 3.59
N ILE A 895 -25.84 9.13 4.23
CA ILE A 895 -25.19 8.79 5.49
C ILE A 895 -25.67 9.78 6.53
N LYS A 896 -26.37 9.27 7.54
CA LYS A 896 -26.99 10.08 8.59
C LYS A 896 -26.30 9.79 9.92
N PRO A 897 -25.80 10.81 10.65
CA PRO A 897 -25.37 10.61 12.03
C PRO A 897 -26.47 9.99 12.89
N ALA A 898 -26.13 8.97 13.68
CA ALA A 898 -27.05 8.25 14.55
C ALA A 898 -26.97 8.78 15.98
N GLU A 899 -28.05 9.40 16.45
CA GLU A 899 -28.09 10.02 17.78
C GLU A 899 -28.65 9.09 18.86
N SER A 900 -29.44 8.08 18.49
CA SER A 900 -30.06 7.15 19.44
C SER A 900 -30.34 5.77 18.84
N VAL A 901 -30.46 4.76 19.71
CA VAL A 901 -30.92 3.40 19.37
C VAL A 901 -32.28 3.12 20.01
N LYS A 902 -33.17 2.48 19.26
CA LYS A 902 -34.53 2.13 19.68
C LYS A 902 -34.57 0.74 20.31
N VAL A 903 -35.08 0.65 21.55
CA VAL A 903 -35.25 -0.59 22.33
C VAL A 903 -36.72 -0.74 22.75
N SER A 904 -37.29 -1.93 22.62
CA SER A 904 -38.70 -2.20 22.96
C SER A 904 -38.82 -3.26 24.06
N LEU A 905 -39.46 -2.88 25.17
CA LEU A 905 -39.68 -3.79 26.31
C LEU A 905 -40.82 -4.78 26.06
N ASN A 906 -40.85 -5.89 26.79
CA ASN A 906 -41.93 -6.88 26.69
C ASN A 906 -43.17 -6.50 27.52
N SER A 907 -44.16 -7.40 27.59
CA SER A 907 -45.42 -7.21 28.31
C SER A 907 -45.28 -7.00 29.82
N GLY A 908 -44.18 -7.44 30.44
CA GLY A 908 -43.85 -7.17 31.85
C GLY A 908 -42.99 -5.93 32.06
N GLY A 909 -42.71 -5.19 30.98
CA GLY A 909 -41.83 -4.01 31.02
C GLY A 909 -40.39 -4.38 31.38
N ILE A 910 -39.90 -5.53 30.93
CA ILE A 910 -38.51 -5.97 31.12
C ILE A 910 -37.87 -6.41 29.81
N LEU A 911 -36.54 -6.36 29.72
CA LEU A 911 -35.74 -6.91 28.63
C LEU A 911 -34.29 -7.11 29.11
N SER A 912 -33.58 -8.14 28.65
CA SER A 912 -32.11 -8.15 28.74
C SER A 912 -31.49 -7.46 27.53
N LEU A 913 -30.44 -6.66 27.75
CA LEU A 913 -29.82 -5.85 26.71
C LEU A 913 -28.30 -6.05 26.71
N TYR A 914 -27.73 -6.19 25.51
CA TYR A 914 -26.30 -6.22 25.26
C TYR A 914 -25.98 -5.48 23.95
N LEU A 915 -25.28 -4.34 24.06
CA LEU A 915 -25.00 -3.45 22.93
C LEU A 915 -23.51 -3.35 22.64
N ASP A 916 -23.22 -2.91 21.42
CA ASP A 916 -21.86 -2.77 20.87
C ASP A 916 -21.24 -1.39 21.12
N PHE A 917 -21.98 -0.49 21.75
CA PHE A 917 -21.60 0.90 22.00
C PHE A 917 -22.20 1.39 23.32
N ASP A 918 -21.59 2.42 23.89
CA ASP A 918 -22.09 3.06 25.10
C ASP A 918 -23.43 3.77 24.80
N VAL A 919 -24.35 3.72 25.76
CA VAL A 919 -25.59 4.48 25.68
C VAL A 919 -25.91 5.18 26.99
N ARG A 920 -26.48 6.39 26.89
CA ARG A 920 -26.99 7.11 28.06
C ARG A 920 -28.35 6.54 28.46
N ILE A 921 -28.57 6.39 29.75
CA ILE A 921 -29.85 5.95 30.30
C ILE A 921 -30.86 7.13 30.23
N PRO A 922 -31.95 7.01 29.46
CA PRO A 922 -32.98 8.06 29.39
C PRO A 922 -33.92 8.00 30.61
N GLU A 923 -34.72 9.04 30.81
CA GLU A 923 -35.76 9.03 31.84
C GLU A 923 -36.79 7.90 31.62
N GLY A 924 -37.30 7.33 32.72
CA GLY A 924 -38.37 6.32 32.69
C GLY A 924 -37.91 4.87 32.52
N VAL A 925 -36.60 4.60 32.52
CA VAL A 925 -36.04 3.23 32.55
C VAL A 925 -34.99 3.08 33.65
N ASN A 926 -35.06 1.97 34.38
CA ASN A 926 -34.04 1.57 35.35
C ASN A 926 -33.21 0.42 34.76
N VAL A 927 -31.91 0.41 35.06
CA VAL A 927 -30.96 -0.54 34.48
C VAL A 927 -30.19 -1.25 35.59
N TYR A 928 -30.11 -2.57 35.47
CA TYR A 928 -29.53 -3.44 36.50
C TYR A 928 -28.49 -4.41 35.92
N THR A 929 -27.42 -4.67 36.68
CA THR A 929 -26.50 -5.81 36.48
C THR A 929 -26.94 -7.00 37.32
N LEU A 930 -26.48 -8.20 36.96
CA LEU A 930 -26.61 -9.38 37.82
C LEU A 930 -25.27 -9.64 38.50
N ASP A 931 -25.15 -9.25 39.76
CA ASP A 931 -23.88 -9.27 40.51
C ASP A 931 -23.62 -10.66 41.11
N GLY A 932 -24.65 -11.50 41.22
CA GLY A 932 -24.53 -12.88 41.66
C GLY A 932 -25.80 -13.41 42.30
N PHE A 933 -25.65 -14.42 43.16
CA PHE A 933 -26.74 -15.02 43.92
C PHE A 933 -26.35 -15.16 45.40
N THR A 934 -27.28 -14.87 46.29
CA THR A 934 -27.16 -15.14 47.72
C THR A 934 -28.36 -15.95 48.16
N ASN A 935 -28.14 -17.13 48.77
CA ASN A 935 -29.21 -18.04 49.19
C ASN A 935 -30.24 -18.41 48.11
N GLY A 936 -29.83 -18.43 46.83
CA GLY A 936 -30.73 -18.71 45.71
C GLY A 936 -31.50 -17.50 45.17
N GLU A 937 -31.30 -16.31 45.74
CA GLU A 937 -31.91 -15.06 45.27
C GLU A 937 -30.92 -14.22 44.46
N ALA A 938 -31.36 -13.72 43.31
CA ALA A 938 -30.56 -12.89 42.41
C ALA A 938 -30.21 -11.55 43.05
N GLN A 939 -28.92 -11.17 43.01
CA GLN A 939 -28.43 -9.89 43.51
C GLN A 939 -28.24 -8.92 42.33
N LEU A 940 -28.86 -7.74 42.41
CA LEU A 940 -28.88 -6.77 41.33
C LEU A 940 -28.11 -5.50 41.70
N GLY A 941 -27.15 -5.12 40.87
CA GLY A 941 -26.49 -3.82 40.92
C GLY A 941 -27.24 -2.79 40.08
N ILE A 942 -27.13 -1.50 40.41
CA ILE A 942 -27.80 -0.41 39.67
C ILE A 942 -26.78 0.37 38.84
N ILE A 943 -27.09 0.58 37.56
CA ILE A 943 -26.39 1.52 36.68
C ILE A 943 -27.22 2.80 36.55
N ARG A 944 -26.60 3.98 36.66
CA ARG A 944 -27.33 5.27 36.77
C ARG A 944 -27.18 6.24 35.59
N ASP A 945 -26.09 6.22 34.84
CA ASP A 945 -25.84 7.22 33.79
C ASP A 945 -25.60 6.58 32.42
N ILE A 946 -24.56 5.75 32.31
CA ILE A 946 -24.13 5.14 31.06
C ILE A 946 -24.18 3.62 31.20
N ILE A 947 -24.76 2.95 30.21
CA ILE A 947 -24.56 1.52 29.99
C ILE A 947 -23.32 1.40 29.10
N PRO A 948 -22.20 0.87 29.61
CA PRO A 948 -21.01 0.69 28.77
C PRO A 948 -21.23 -0.38 27.70
N ALA A 949 -20.52 -0.26 26.58
CA ALA A 949 -20.46 -1.27 25.55
C ALA A 949 -20.11 -2.63 26.14
N HIS A 950 -20.67 -3.70 25.56
CA HIS A 950 -20.42 -5.08 25.98
C HIS A 950 -20.75 -5.36 27.45
N THR A 951 -21.64 -4.57 28.06
CA THR A 951 -22.12 -4.80 29.43
C THR A 951 -23.48 -5.49 29.40
N PRO A 952 -23.62 -6.70 29.97
CA PRO A 952 -24.90 -7.40 30.03
C PRO A 952 -25.78 -6.81 31.13
N VAL A 953 -26.96 -6.30 30.76
CA VAL A 953 -27.88 -5.64 31.69
C VAL A 953 -29.33 -6.12 31.58
N ILE A 954 -30.11 -5.82 32.60
CA ILE A 954 -31.57 -6.02 32.67
C ILE A 954 -32.23 -4.65 32.74
N LEU A 955 -33.13 -4.37 31.79
CA LEU A 955 -33.93 -3.15 31.74
C LEU A 955 -35.26 -3.37 32.45
N LYS A 956 -35.72 -2.37 33.21
CA LYS A 956 -37.07 -2.29 33.78
C LYS A 956 -37.71 -0.94 33.46
N GLY A 957 -38.91 -0.97 32.90
CA GLY A 957 -39.73 0.22 32.63
C GLY A 957 -41.20 -0.13 32.51
N GLU A 958 -41.95 0.71 31.79
CA GLU A 958 -43.36 0.47 31.45
C GLU A 958 -43.51 -0.69 30.45
N SER A 959 -44.63 -1.42 30.55
CA SER A 959 -44.96 -2.52 29.64
C SER A 959 -45.04 -2.03 28.19
N TYR A 960 -44.37 -2.73 27.27
CA TYR A 960 -44.29 -2.39 25.85
C TYR A 960 -43.69 -1.00 25.53
N ALA A 961 -42.99 -0.37 26.46
CA ALA A 961 -42.34 0.91 26.19
C ALA A 961 -41.34 0.81 25.03
N SER A 962 -41.36 1.81 24.15
CA SER A 962 -40.37 2.01 23.09
C SER A 962 -39.44 3.15 23.51
N ILE A 963 -38.22 2.80 23.87
CA ILE A 963 -37.26 3.70 24.51
C ILE A 963 -36.17 4.06 23.49
N LEU A 964 -35.82 5.34 23.40
CA LEU A 964 -34.69 5.83 22.62
C LEU A 964 -33.52 6.07 23.58
N PHE A 965 -32.47 5.26 23.43
CA PHE A 965 -31.24 5.41 24.19
C PHE A 965 -30.27 6.30 23.41
N PRO A 966 -29.90 7.49 23.91
CA PRO A 966 -28.89 8.33 23.26
C PRO A 966 -27.56 7.57 23.14
N ILE A 967 -26.99 7.57 21.93
CA ILE A 967 -25.72 6.89 21.64
C ILE A 967 -24.56 7.74 22.13
N ILE A 968 -23.60 7.10 22.78
CA ILE A 968 -22.28 7.66 23.05
C ILE A 968 -21.30 6.84 22.22
N PRO A 969 -20.73 7.39 21.13
CA PRO A 969 -19.88 6.61 20.24
C PRO A 969 -18.62 6.07 20.93
N ALA A 970 -18.06 6.74 21.93
CA ALA A 970 -16.92 6.23 22.68
C ALA A 970 -17.28 4.91 23.41
N GLN A 971 -16.44 3.88 23.29
CA GLN A 971 -16.63 2.62 24.01
C GLN A 971 -15.84 2.60 25.33
N THR A 972 -16.52 2.32 26.43
CA THR A 972 -15.88 2.00 27.72
C THR A 972 -16.00 0.49 27.95
N ILE A 973 -14.92 -0.27 27.82
CA ILE A 973 -14.95 -1.73 28.02
C ILE A 973 -14.88 -2.03 29.52
N SER A 974 -15.89 -2.71 30.08
CA SER A 974 -15.78 -3.28 31.43
C SER A 974 -14.97 -4.57 31.40
N GLY A 975 -13.84 -4.61 32.10
CA GLY A 975 -12.90 -5.75 32.10
C GLY A 975 -13.21 -6.90 33.06
N GLU A 976 -14.43 -7.00 33.59
CA GLU A 976 -14.79 -8.03 34.58
C GLU A 976 -15.62 -9.16 33.96
N GLU A 977 -15.24 -10.41 34.24
CA GLU A 977 -16.06 -11.57 33.88
C GLU A 977 -17.33 -11.60 34.73
N THR A 978 -18.49 -11.39 34.08
CA THR A 978 -19.80 -11.47 34.73
C THR A 978 -20.46 -12.84 34.52
N LEU A 979 -21.34 -13.24 35.45
CA LEU A 979 -22.12 -14.48 35.36
C LEU A 979 -23.07 -14.47 34.15
N MET A 980 -23.68 -13.32 33.89
CA MET A 980 -24.55 -13.12 32.73
C MET A 980 -23.71 -12.82 31.49
N LYS A 981 -23.89 -13.58 30.41
CA LYS A 981 -23.21 -13.38 29.13
C LYS A 981 -24.12 -12.68 28.14
N GLY A 982 -23.54 -11.95 27.18
CA GLY A 982 -24.26 -11.29 26.09
C GLY A 982 -24.00 -11.92 24.73
N THR A 983 -24.89 -11.66 23.77
CA THR A 983 -24.64 -11.95 22.35
C THR A 983 -25.07 -10.77 21.49
N LEU A 984 -24.18 -10.29 20.61
CA LEU A 984 -24.48 -9.21 19.67
C LEU A 984 -25.28 -9.76 18.48
N LEU A 985 -24.77 -10.81 17.83
CA LEU A 985 -25.51 -11.57 16.83
C LEU A 985 -26.38 -12.66 17.47
N LYS A 986 -27.36 -13.17 16.71
CA LYS A 986 -28.17 -14.30 17.13
C LYS A 986 -27.30 -15.55 17.33
N LYS A 987 -27.33 -16.13 18.52
CA LYS A 987 -26.58 -17.36 18.84
C LYS A 987 -27.46 -18.59 18.57
N THR A 988 -27.08 -19.41 17.61
CA THR A 988 -27.81 -20.65 17.24
C THR A 988 -27.04 -21.92 17.61
N GLY A 989 -27.70 -23.09 17.57
CA GLY A 989 -27.04 -24.38 17.83
C GLY A 989 -26.90 -24.71 19.32
N LEU A 990 -27.51 -23.92 20.20
CA LEU A 990 -27.59 -24.22 21.62
C LEU A 990 -28.56 -25.38 21.85
N LYS A 991 -28.25 -26.24 22.83
CA LYS A 991 -29.17 -27.30 23.24
C LYS A 991 -30.25 -26.71 24.14
N SER A 992 -31.49 -27.16 23.96
CA SER A 992 -32.58 -26.80 24.87
C SER A 992 -32.21 -27.20 26.30
N LYS A 993 -32.57 -26.37 27.29
CA LYS A 993 -32.29 -26.57 28.72
C LYS A 993 -30.81 -26.54 29.15
N THR A 994 -29.93 -25.93 28.35
CA THR A 994 -28.51 -25.75 28.73
C THR A 994 -28.12 -24.30 29.04
N PHE A 995 -29.08 -23.38 29.09
CA PHE A 995 -28.86 -21.97 29.40
C PHE A 995 -30.15 -21.31 29.91
N TYR A 996 -30.01 -20.21 30.65
CA TYR A 996 -31.10 -19.38 31.17
C TYR A 996 -31.21 -18.06 30.40
N THR A 997 -32.41 -17.48 30.34
CA THR A 997 -32.69 -16.15 29.79
C THR A 997 -33.60 -15.35 30.72
N ILE A 998 -33.66 -14.03 30.52
CA ILE A 998 -34.59 -13.15 31.24
C ILE A 998 -35.97 -13.24 30.59
N ALA A 999 -36.99 -13.57 31.38
CA ALA A 999 -38.34 -13.77 30.90
C ALA A 999 -39.39 -13.31 31.92
N VAL A 1000 -40.65 -13.26 31.47
CA VAL A 1000 -41.81 -13.11 32.35
C VAL A 1000 -42.52 -14.46 32.44
N LYS A 1001 -42.62 -15.03 33.64
CA LYS A 1001 -43.36 -16.28 33.91
C LYS A 1001 -44.38 -16.02 35.00
N SER A 1002 -45.62 -16.46 34.77
CA SER A 1002 -46.74 -16.25 35.71
C SER A 1002 -46.92 -14.78 36.15
N GLY A 1003 -46.62 -13.83 35.24
CA GLY A 1003 -46.71 -12.39 35.50
C GLY A 1003 -45.52 -11.77 36.26
N LYS A 1004 -44.49 -12.54 36.62
CA LYS A 1004 -43.30 -12.05 37.33
C LYS A 1004 -42.03 -12.11 36.47
N PRO A 1005 -41.15 -11.08 36.55
CA PRO A 1005 -39.79 -11.14 36.01
C PRO A 1005 -38.96 -12.25 36.66
N CYS A 1006 -38.26 -13.04 35.86
CA CYS A 1006 -37.42 -14.14 36.34
C CYS A 1006 -36.27 -14.48 35.38
N ILE A 1007 -35.24 -15.12 35.91
CA ILE A 1007 -34.23 -15.86 35.17
C ILE A 1007 -34.78 -17.28 34.96
N ALA A 1008 -35.10 -17.65 33.73
CA ALA A 1008 -35.77 -18.91 33.42
C ALA A 1008 -34.94 -19.79 32.49
N LEU A 1009 -34.94 -21.10 32.75
CA LEU A 1009 -34.27 -22.08 31.91
C LEU A 1009 -34.91 -22.07 30.51
N SER A 1010 -34.10 -21.83 29.48
CA SER A 1010 -34.61 -21.67 28.13
C SER A 1010 -35.00 -23.01 27.52
N LEU A 1011 -36.15 -23.02 26.84
CA LEU A 1011 -36.62 -24.15 26.05
C LEU A 1011 -36.21 -24.04 24.58
N THR A 1012 -35.64 -22.91 24.15
CA THR A 1012 -35.21 -22.67 22.77
C THR A 1012 -33.82 -23.24 22.49
N ASN A 1013 -33.44 -23.26 21.22
CA ASN A 1013 -32.10 -23.63 20.74
C ASN A 1013 -31.26 -22.40 20.31
N SER A 1014 -31.72 -21.20 20.68
CA SER A 1014 -31.05 -19.95 20.31
C SER A 1014 -31.35 -18.80 21.28
N VAL A 1015 -30.46 -17.82 21.28
CA VAL A 1015 -30.59 -16.51 21.95
C VAL A 1015 -30.64 -15.43 20.85
N THR A 1016 -31.61 -14.52 20.94
CA THR A 1016 -31.77 -13.43 19.96
C THR A 1016 -30.60 -12.43 20.07
N ALA A 1017 -30.28 -11.76 18.96
CA ALA A 1017 -29.32 -10.67 18.92
C ALA A 1017 -29.59 -9.60 20.00
N ASN A 1018 -28.52 -9.01 20.52
CA ASN A 1018 -28.50 -7.99 21.58
C ASN A 1018 -29.16 -8.39 22.91
N GLN A 1019 -29.24 -9.69 23.22
CA GLN A 1019 -29.81 -10.20 24.47
C GLN A 1019 -28.79 -10.97 25.30
N CYS A 1020 -29.09 -11.10 26.59
CA CYS A 1020 -28.25 -11.81 27.55
C CYS A 1020 -28.76 -13.21 27.88
N TYR A 1021 -27.84 -14.09 28.27
CA TYR A 1021 -28.10 -15.46 28.72
C TYR A 1021 -27.09 -15.89 29.79
N ILE A 1022 -27.39 -16.96 30.53
CA ILE A 1022 -26.46 -17.54 31.52
C ILE A 1022 -26.27 -19.02 31.19
N PRO A 1023 -25.04 -19.52 30.96
CA PRO A 1023 -24.79 -20.95 30.81
C PRO A 1023 -25.29 -21.75 32.02
N LYS A 1024 -25.91 -22.92 31.79
CA LYS A 1024 -26.39 -23.74 32.91
C LYS A 1024 -25.25 -24.25 33.79
N GLU A 1025 -24.10 -24.53 33.20
CA GLU A 1025 -22.90 -24.97 33.93
C GLU A 1025 -22.42 -23.93 34.94
N ASP A 1026 -22.48 -22.63 34.61
CA ASP A 1026 -22.11 -21.55 35.52
C ASP A 1026 -23.07 -21.45 36.70
N MET A 1027 -24.37 -21.66 36.46
CA MET A 1027 -25.39 -21.73 37.52
C MET A 1027 -25.20 -22.98 38.40
N ASP A 1028 -24.93 -24.13 37.79
CA ASP A 1028 -24.72 -25.39 38.50
C ASP A 1028 -23.44 -25.33 39.37
N ALA A 1029 -22.40 -24.62 38.91
CA ALA A 1029 -21.17 -24.37 39.67
C ALA A 1029 -21.42 -23.54 40.95
N LEU A 1030 -22.47 -22.70 40.95
CA LEU A 1030 -22.95 -21.96 42.12
C LEU A 1030 -23.93 -22.76 42.98
N GLY A 1031 -24.22 -24.03 42.64
CA GLY A 1031 -25.19 -24.87 43.33
C GLY A 1031 -26.66 -24.57 42.98
N LEU A 1032 -26.91 -23.80 41.92
CA LEU A 1032 -28.22 -23.32 41.50
C LEU A 1032 -28.81 -24.27 40.43
N THR A 1033 -29.73 -25.15 40.85
CA THR A 1033 -30.29 -26.22 39.98
C THR A 1033 -31.77 -26.07 39.60
N GLU A 1034 -32.47 -25.07 40.11
CA GLU A 1034 -33.87 -24.78 39.78
C GLU A 1034 -34.07 -24.28 38.35
N ASN A 1035 -35.27 -24.48 37.80
CA ASN A 1035 -35.59 -24.06 36.43
C ASN A 1035 -35.92 -22.56 36.30
N GLN A 1036 -36.12 -21.86 37.43
CA GLN A 1036 -36.50 -20.45 37.49
C GLN A 1036 -35.98 -19.82 38.78
N TYR A 1037 -35.49 -18.58 38.69
CA TYR A 1037 -35.17 -17.72 39.83
C TYR A 1037 -35.86 -16.37 39.64
N ASP A 1038 -36.58 -15.90 40.65
CA ASP A 1038 -37.32 -14.63 40.58
C ASP A 1038 -36.35 -13.42 40.61
N LEU A 1039 -36.70 -12.36 39.88
CA LEU A 1039 -35.98 -11.08 39.91
C LEU A 1039 -36.76 -10.08 40.76
N ASP A 1040 -36.19 -9.68 41.88
CA ASP A 1040 -36.76 -8.66 42.77
C ASP A 1040 -36.01 -7.33 42.58
N PHE A 1041 -36.68 -6.35 41.96
CA PHE A 1041 -36.13 -5.02 41.71
C PHE A 1041 -36.33 -4.06 42.89
N ASP A 1042 -37.20 -4.39 43.85
CA ASP A 1042 -37.52 -3.51 44.98
C ASP A 1042 -36.38 -3.52 46.02
N ASN A 1043 -35.75 -4.68 46.23
CA ASN A 1043 -34.59 -4.83 47.13
C ASN A 1043 -33.30 -4.15 46.63
N ALA A 1044 -33.15 -3.94 45.31
CA ALA A 1044 -31.98 -3.28 44.73
C ALA A 1044 -31.85 -1.79 45.11
N THR A 1045 -32.91 -1.16 45.61
CA THR A 1045 -32.94 0.26 46.00
C THR A 1045 -32.61 0.51 47.48
N ALA A 1046 -32.34 -0.54 48.27
CA ALA A 1046 -32.02 -0.40 49.69
C ALA A 1046 -30.59 0.15 49.90
N ILE A 1047 -30.46 1.26 50.64
CA ILE A 1047 -29.16 1.82 51.04
C ILE A 1047 -28.55 0.93 52.14
N SER A 1048 -27.58 0.10 51.78
CA SER A 1048 -26.92 -0.81 52.74
C SER A 1048 -25.74 -0.15 53.48
N GLU A 1049 -25.12 0.90 52.94
CA GLU A 1049 -23.99 1.58 53.60
C GLU A 1049 -23.76 3.02 53.07
N VAL A 1050 -23.30 3.92 53.94
CA VAL A 1050 -22.79 5.26 53.57
C VAL A 1050 -21.29 5.25 53.85
N GLU A 1051 -20.46 5.26 52.81
CA GLU A 1051 -19.02 5.47 52.98
C GLU A 1051 -18.77 6.91 53.45
N VAL A 1052 -18.25 7.06 54.67
CA VAL A 1052 -17.73 8.34 55.15
C VAL A 1052 -16.22 8.33 54.96
N SER A 1053 -15.71 9.17 54.07
CA SER A 1053 -14.30 9.38 53.84
C SER A 1053 -13.65 10.13 55.02
N GLY A 1054 -13.02 9.37 55.93
CA GLY A 1054 -12.17 9.92 56.99
C GLY A 1054 -11.96 8.96 58.17
N SER A 1055 -10.71 8.83 58.64
CA SER A 1055 -10.33 8.00 59.77
C SER A 1055 -11.00 8.46 61.09
N ARG A 1056 -11.77 7.57 61.74
CA ARG A 1056 -12.48 7.86 63.01
C ARG A 1056 -11.68 7.41 64.26
N PRO A 1057 -11.74 8.14 65.39
CA PRO A 1057 -11.01 7.83 66.63
C PRO A 1057 -11.63 6.66 67.42
N GLN A 1058 -10.79 5.94 68.16
CA GLN A 1058 -11.05 4.62 68.75
C GLN A 1058 -11.72 4.60 70.15
N SER A 1059 -12.48 5.64 70.53
CA SER A 1059 -13.17 5.72 71.82
C SER A 1059 -14.67 6.01 71.65
N SER A 1060 -15.52 5.03 71.97
CA SER A 1060 -16.95 5.01 71.68
C SER A 1060 -17.78 5.76 72.72
N ASN A 1061 -18.32 6.92 72.32
CA ASN A 1061 -19.48 7.50 72.99
C ASN A 1061 -20.73 7.15 72.16
N THR A 1062 -21.69 6.46 72.77
CA THR A 1062 -23.01 6.16 72.17
C THR A 1062 -24.00 7.27 72.52
N TYR A 1063 -24.80 7.72 71.56
CA TYR A 1063 -25.82 8.76 71.76
C TYR A 1063 -27.20 8.31 71.29
N ASP A 1064 -28.28 8.84 71.84
CA ASP A 1064 -29.62 8.65 71.27
C ASP A 1064 -29.83 9.54 70.03
N LEU A 1065 -30.95 9.38 69.33
CA LEU A 1065 -31.31 10.19 68.15
C LEU A 1065 -31.50 11.69 68.45
N GLN A 1066 -31.48 12.10 69.72
CA GLN A 1066 -31.58 13.49 70.18
C GLN A 1066 -30.22 14.04 70.62
N GLY A 1067 -29.13 13.27 70.47
CA GLY A 1067 -27.75 13.69 70.74
C GLY A 1067 -27.34 13.60 72.20
N ARG A 1068 -28.07 12.88 73.06
CA ARG A 1068 -27.71 12.68 74.47
C ARG A 1068 -26.95 11.36 74.67
N PRO A 1069 -25.99 11.26 75.62
CA PRO A 1069 -25.26 10.01 75.87
C PRO A 1069 -26.22 8.88 76.26
N ALA A 1070 -26.13 7.74 75.57
CA ALA A 1070 -26.99 6.58 75.79
C ALA A 1070 -26.43 5.72 76.93
N THR A 1071 -27.28 5.36 77.90
CA THR A 1071 -26.98 4.38 78.96
C THR A 1071 -27.38 2.97 78.52
N GLU A 1072 -26.91 1.92 79.22
CA GLU A 1072 -27.28 0.52 78.91
C GLU A 1072 -28.78 0.24 78.91
N SER A 1073 -29.58 1.08 79.57
CA SER A 1073 -31.04 0.97 79.64
C SER A 1073 -31.79 1.66 78.49
N THR A 1074 -31.10 2.24 77.50
CA THR A 1074 -31.74 2.96 76.39
C THR A 1074 -32.27 1.97 75.34
N GLN A 1075 -33.59 1.88 75.16
CA GLN A 1075 -34.21 1.08 74.09
C GLN A 1075 -34.58 1.94 72.89
N GLY A 1076 -34.26 1.46 71.68
CA GLY A 1076 -34.47 2.14 70.42
C GLY A 1076 -33.18 2.39 69.63
N ILE A 1077 -33.27 3.16 68.54
CA ILE A 1077 -32.10 3.42 67.69
C ILE A 1077 -31.16 4.40 68.40
N VAL A 1078 -29.90 4.00 68.56
CA VAL A 1078 -28.79 4.81 69.07
C VAL A 1078 -27.72 5.01 68.01
N ILE A 1079 -26.93 6.07 68.12
CA ILE A 1079 -25.80 6.38 67.26
C ILE A 1079 -24.51 6.08 68.02
N GLU A 1080 -23.79 5.03 67.61
CA GLU A 1080 -22.47 4.69 68.14
C GLU A 1080 -21.45 4.80 67.01
N ASN A 1081 -20.38 5.58 67.21
CA ASN A 1081 -19.35 5.82 66.19
C ASN A 1081 -19.94 6.21 64.83
N GLY A 1082 -21.03 6.98 64.84
CA GLY A 1082 -21.77 7.45 63.67
C GLY A 1082 -22.54 6.38 62.88
N LYS A 1083 -22.74 5.18 63.44
CA LYS A 1083 -23.66 4.14 62.93
C LYS A 1083 -24.95 4.15 63.74
N LYS A 1084 -26.11 4.02 63.07
CA LYS A 1084 -27.39 3.79 63.73
C LYS A 1084 -27.50 2.31 64.10
N ILE A 1085 -27.70 2.03 65.38
CA ILE A 1085 -27.79 0.66 65.93
C ILE A 1085 -29.09 0.58 66.71
N LEU A 1086 -29.86 -0.49 66.54
CA LEU A 1086 -31.04 -0.74 67.37
C LEU A 1086 -30.59 -1.43 68.67
N LYS A 1087 -30.82 -0.78 69.82
CA LYS A 1087 -30.58 -1.36 71.16
C LYS A 1087 -31.87 -1.81 71.82
#